data_AF-A0A2A6RNF9-F1
#
_entry.id   AF-A0A2A6RNF9-F1
#
_cell.length_a   1.000
_cell.length_b   1.000
_cell.length_c   1.000
_cell.angle_alpha   90.00
_cell.angle_beta   90.00
_cell.angle_gamma   90.00
#
_symmetry.space_group_name_H-M   'P 1'
#
loop_
_entity.id
_entity.type
_entity.pdbx_description
1 polymer ?
#
loop_
_entity_poly.entity_id
_entity_poly.type
_entity_poly.pdbx_seq_one_letter_code
_entity_poly.pdbx_strand_id
1 'polypeptide(L)'
;MRRMQHLLVPLPFLLLFSFALVVWFDNSANRGMTFTPALEPIVGGSGPVVGVNFFNIHMEPDPEAVRRSFELAAAMGARFARMQVPWDDLEIHARGDFEDRRNLEAVGAVSAWAKYDRLASLAEEFGIELIWRLERPPLWAREYFASRPEFIAGLERDGHSTGPPDDFADYANFVRAVVERYNGDGVNDAPGSPVVRYFQLWNEPNLKNEWNWQTPRPEDFVELLRVGATAAREANPNVVIIFPGLAPTDGLDPSAPMTELAYLDRVYRAGGAAYFDVMAAQAYGLGQSPDKNRYVFLRGRHNWHWRRPIDTRNDVSRVVLLREVMEAHGDHTTPVWVTEFGWNSAPPELPPERRLTWGEPVDEATKAAYLVGQLERARDQWPWMGVMNVWMLRYGGYAEPHPDDPTPYFALVSRDWELMPAYEALQAFSAAPAVLGVGSHLWQHPAVEPLPEGGWRIRFSGTRLVLLGGLDPEEGQFQGVLNGQPGGLEALLYQGQRAVATPHLPLGIHTLDLVGTPAPSLLLVERVRPWGWLWDYGPLGLLLALAVSGAASFSHMMHMLARGLRWLAGLQARLRQQRHPLARLIQPESLIMLGLCGAVLVTYVGSSLLPITLAGLGLFGLLALVRPDLALLWVPLTLPFYFIPKEIFDSRFALRDSGISLPLHEMLLLVVLIAALLRLGGGMGLLARRSSGPRRLASTGSASVAGAEPVEASVAGAEPVEASVTPPANPRPPVPGIIWSSWLLPTTLFVLAALWGVLIAEARGPALRELRWMVIQPLLFVGLAAGLAGWHTQQRGGNYWRVLLQAWLVGGVISALIALLQLAGFNLVPIFGTKAGFGADRFLVEGVQRVSGLYGHPNNLGLAMGRYWPLAAVVAYAAWWRGAKPIAWLYLLATLVCLGALLASFSRGAYLGAVVALGIVALGLLPRQLWRKRRLWWAGGGLAGLLVLGIGLSIALGIERLNPFGATGAIRLQTWASALAMLRDHPLGLGLDQFGQHYPNYIAAELRDTNEINTAHPHNLLLDIALRMGPLGLIACAWLIGNSYQHAWRQRRDPIVVGIIAAISASLAHGLVDQFYFWPDLAYTFWLLLAVMVLGCGSVKSDL
;
A
#
# COMPACT_ATOMS: atom_id res chain seq x y z
N MET A 1 -22.90 29.81 -29.97
CA MET A 1 -21.69 28.95 -29.91
C MET A 1 -20.64 29.38 -28.90
N ARG A 2 -20.05 30.61 -28.92
CA ARG A 2 -19.01 31.01 -27.93
C ARG A 2 -19.46 30.96 -26.46
N ARG A 3 -20.71 31.32 -26.14
CA ARG A 3 -21.26 31.21 -24.76
C ARG A 3 -21.41 29.77 -24.26
N MET A 4 -21.81 28.81 -25.11
CA MET A 4 -21.86 27.37 -24.76
C MET A 4 -20.47 26.78 -24.48
N GLN A 5 -19.43 27.29 -25.16
CA GLN A 5 -18.05 26.81 -24.98
C GLN A 5 -17.47 27.16 -23.60
N HIS A 6 -17.90 28.27 -22.99
CA HIS A 6 -17.49 28.65 -21.64
C HIS A 6 -18.15 27.79 -20.54
N LEU A 7 -19.30 27.18 -20.83
CA LEU A 7 -20.00 26.27 -19.92
C LEU A 7 -19.45 24.83 -19.96
N LEU A 8 -18.80 24.44 -21.06
CA LEU A 8 -18.22 23.10 -21.21
C LEU A 8 -16.99 22.88 -20.32
N VAL A 9 -16.18 23.92 -20.07
CA VAL A 9 -14.95 23.81 -19.27
C VAL A 9 -15.17 23.46 -17.78
N PRO A 10 -16.14 24.05 -17.05
CA PRO A 10 -16.42 23.66 -15.66
C PRO A 10 -17.17 22.33 -15.54
N LEU A 11 -17.79 21.82 -16.61
CA LEU A 11 -18.65 20.65 -16.57
C LEU A 11 -17.92 19.36 -16.09
N PRO A 12 -16.71 19.02 -16.57
CA PRO A 12 -15.97 17.88 -16.03
C PRO A 12 -15.66 17.98 -14.53
N PHE A 13 -15.39 19.19 -14.02
CA PHE A 13 -15.14 19.40 -12.59
C PHE A 13 -16.40 19.19 -11.76
N LEU A 14 -17.54 19.72 -12.25
CA LEU A 14 -18.84 19.49 -11.62
C LEU A 14 -19.20 18.01 -11.62
N LEU A 15 -19.00 17.30 -12.74
CA LEU A 15 -19.27 15.86 -12.84
C LEU A 15 -18.35 15.03 -11.94
N LEU A 16 -17.07 15.39 -11.83
CA LEU A 16 -16.14 14.73 -10.90
C LEU A 16 -16.55 14.96 -9.44
N PHE A 17 -16.96 16.18 -9.11
CA PHE A 17 -17.48 16.52 -7.78
C PHE A 17 -18.78 15.77 -7.48
N SER A 18 -19.72 15.72 -8.43
CA SER A 18 -20.94 14.93 -8.33
C SER A 18 -20.64 13.44 -8.15
N PHE A 19 -19.66 12.89 -8.88
CA PHE A 19 -19.23 11.50 -8.71
C PHE A 19 -18.71 11.24 -7.31
N ALA A 20 -17.82 12.11 -6.82
CA ALA A 20 -17.31 12.01 -5.45
C ALA A 20 -18.43 12.11 -4.41
N LEU A 21 -19.41 13.00 -4.61
CA LEU A 21 -20.57 13.12 -3.73
C LEU A 21 -21.44 11.86 -3.75
N VAL A 22 -21.75 11.30 -4.92
CA VAL A 22 -22.57 10.08 -5.03
C VAL A 22 -21.89 8.91 -4.31
N VAL A 23 -20.59 8.68 -4.56
CA VAL A 23 -19.82 7.62 -3.87
C VAL A 23 -19.76 7.86 -2.36
N TRP A 24 -19.60 9.11 -1.93
CA TRP A 24 -19.64 9.46 -0.51
C TRP A 24 -21.00 9.16 0.11
N PHE A 25 -22.09 9.61 -0.52
CA PHE A 25 -23.44 9.41 0.00
C PHE A 25 -23.84 7.94 -0.01
N ASP A 26 -23.48 7.17 -1.03
CA ASP A 26 -23.72 5.73 -1.07
C ASP A 26 -23.02 5.03 0.10
N ASN A 27 -21.74 5.32 0.32
CA ASN A 27 -21.00 4.79 1.47
C ASN A 27 -21.65 5.17 2.81
N SER A 28 -22.14 6.41 2.93
CA SER A 28 -22.80 6.89 4.15
C SER A 28 -24.24 6.36 4.31
N ALA A 29 -24.89 5.89 3.26
CA ALA A 29 -26.29 5.47 3.30
C ALA A 29 -26.44 3.94 3.33
N ASN A 30 -25.57 3.23 2.62
CA ASN A 30 -25.80 1.83 2.25
C ASN A 30 -24.66 0.87 2.63
N ARG A 31 -23.43 1.35 2.90
CA ARG A 31 -22.29 0.45 3.13
C ARG A 31 -22.48 -0.37 4.41
N GLY A 32 -22.28 -1.69 4.28
CA GLY A 32 -22.44 -2.66 5.37
C GLY A 32 -23.88 -3.09 5.65
N MET A 33 -24.87 -2.51 4.97
CA MET A 33 -26.26 -2.93 5.12
C MET A 33 -26.53 -4.11 4.19
N THR A 34 -27.18 -5.14 4.73
CA THR A 34 -27.77 -6.19 3.91
C THR A 34 -29.15 -5.76 3.43
N PHE A 35 -29.42 -5.91 2.14
CA PHE A 35 -30.74 -5.64 1.54
C PHE A 35 -31.43 -6.93 1.09
N THR A 36 -30.66 -7.80 0.42
CA THR A 36 -31.08 -9.12 -0.04
C THR A 36 -30.23 -10.17 0.67
N PRO A 37 -30.79 -10.97 1.59
CA PRO A 37 -30.05 -11.99 2.32
C PRO A 37 -29.67 -13.19 1.45
N ALA A 38 -28.58 -13.87 1.84
CA ALA A 38 -28.21 -15.17 1.28
C ALA A 38 -29.19 -16.25 1.75
N LEU A 39 -29.31 -17.35 1.00
CA LEU A 39 -30.19 -18.48 1.39
C LEU A 39 -29.67 -19.25 2.61
N GLU A 40 -28.36 -19.34 2.78
CA GLU A 40 -27.74 -20.07 3.88
C GLU A 40 -27.72 -19.18 5.15
N PRO A 41 -28.31 -19.63 6.28
CA PRO A 41 -28.14 -18.97 7.57
C PRO A 41 -26.71 -19.02 8.05
N ILE A 42 -26.24 -17.92 8.64
CA ILE A 42 -24.94 -17.86 9.30
C ILE A 42 -25.11 -18.48 10.69
N VAL A 43 -24.50 -19.63 10.96
CA VAL A 43 -24.62 -20.25 12.29
C VAL A 43 -23.95 -19.35 13.33
N GLY A 44 -24.66 -19.02 14.40
CA GLY A 44 -24.17 -18.05 15.40
C GLY A 44 -24.25 -16.59 14.96
N GLY A 45 -24.84 -16.30 13.79
CA GLY A 45 -25.19 -14.96 13.32
C GLY A 45 -26.66 -14.90 12.89
N SER A 46 -27.46 -14.02 13.48
CA SER A 46 -28.89 -13.87 13.13
C SER A 46 -29.55 -12.71 13.90
N GLY A 47 -28.77 -11.72 14.30
CA GLY A 47 -29.20 -10.64 15.19
C GLY A 47 -28.60 -10.78 16.59
N PRO A 48 -28.49 -9.66 17.33
CA PRO A 48 -27.62 -9.61 18.46
C PRO A 48 -28.21 -10.26 19.69
N VAL A 49 -27.43 -11.17 20.27
CA VAL A 49 -27.68 -11.70 21.61
C VAL A 49 -26.94 -10.82 22.61
N VAL A 50 -27.65 -10.39 23.66
CA VAL A 50 -27.04 -9.57 24.73
C VAL A 50 -26.07 -10.44 25.54
N GLY A 51 -24.81 -10.03 25.54
CA GLY A 51 -23.80 -10.48 26.50
C GLY A 51 -23.31 -9.30 27.33
N VAL A 52 -22.52 -9.58 28.36
CA VAL A 52 -21.94 -8.55 29.22
C VAL A 52 -20.55 -8.94 29.69
N ASN A 53 -19.65 -7.96 29.77
CA ASN A 53 -18.31 -8.17 30.33
C ASN A 53 -18.36 -8.14 31.86
N PHE A 54 -17.80 -9.17 32.48
CA PHE A 54 -17.55 -9.26 33.91
C PHE A 54 -16.10 -8.81 34.18
N PHE A 55 -15.90 -7.51 34.11
CA PHE A 55 -14.59 -6.90 34.31
C PHE A 55 -14.07 -7.19 35.73
N ASN A 56 -12.85 -7.71 35.83
CA ASN A 56 -12.16 -8.03 37.08
C ASN A 56 -12.89 -8.98 38.05
N ILE A 57 -13.91 -9.74 37.60
CA ILE A 57 -14.67 -10.63 38.50
C ILE A 57 -13.80 -11.74 39.13
N HIS A 58 -12.76 -12.20 38.42
CA HIS A 58 -11.82 -13.20 38.93
C HIS A 58 -10.96 -12.67 40.10
N MET A 59 -10.93 -11.34 40.30
CA MET A 59 -10.30 -10.67 41.43
C MET A 59 -11.30 -10.26 42.53
N GLU A 60 -12.58 -10.64 42.44
CA GLU A 60 -13.57 -10.32 43.46
C GLU A 60 -13.47 -11.33 44.63
N PRO A 61 -13.04 -10.91 45.83
CA PRO A 61 -12.83 -11.83 46.95
C PRO A 61 -14.13 -12.28 47.61
N ASP A 62 -15.22 -11.52 47.48
CA ASP A 62 -16.52 -11.82 48.09
C ASP A 62 -17.37 -12.74 47.18
N PRO A 63 -17.61 -14.01 47.56
CA PRO A 63 -18.42 -14.93 46.77
C PRO A 63 -19.87 -14.47 46.57
N GLU A 64 -20.43 -13.70 47.50
CA GLU A 64 -21.79 -13.17 47.37
C GLU A 64 -21.85 -12.04 46.33
N ALA A 65 -20.83 -11.19 46.26
CA ALA A 65 -20.68 -10.23 45.18
C ALA A 65 -20.56 -10.92 43.81
N VAL A 66 -19.81 -12.03 43.72
CA VAL A 66 -19.73 -12.83 42.49
C VAL A 66 -21.11 -13.38 42.12
N ARG A 67 -21.81 -14.01 43.06
CA ARG A 67 -23.17 -14.56 42.86
C ARG A 67 -24.15 -13.49 42.40
N ARG A 68 -24.18 -12.35 43.08
CA ARG A 68 -25.06 -11.22 42.75
C ARG A 68 -24.79 -10.65 41.36
N SER A 69 -23.56 -10.71 40.88
CA SER A 69 -23.22 -10.31 39.51
C SER A 69 -23.84 -11.25 38.47
N PHE A 70 -23.85 -12.56 38.71
CA PHE A 70 -24.57 -13.53 37.86
C PHE A 70 -26.09 -13.35 37.94
N GLU A 71 -26.63 -13.15 39.14
CA GLU A 71 -28.06 -12.89 39.34
C GLU A 71 -28.53 -11.65 38.55
N LEU A 72 -27.79 -10.54 38.63
CA LEU A 72 -28.10 -9.32 37.87
C LEU A 72 -27.91 -9.51 36.36
N ALA A 73 -26.88 -10.22 35.92
CA ALA A 73 -26.71 -10.51 34.49
C ALA A 73 -27.89 -11.34 33.94
N ALA A 74 -28.31 -12.37 34.66
CA ALA A 74 -29.46 -13.19 34.29
C ALA A 74 -30.77 -12.38 34.33
N ALA A 75 -30.98 -11.57 35.37
CA ALA A 75 -32.15 -10.71 35.52
C ALA A 75 -32.24 -9.62 34.43
N MET A 76 -31.10 -9.13 33.93
CA MET A 76 -31.03 -8.23 32.76
C MET A 76 -31.38 -8.95 31.45
N GLY A 77 -31.32 -10.29 31.43
CA GLY A 77 -31.52 -11.10 30.22
C GLY A 77 -30.25 -11.33 29.41
N ALA A 78 -29.06 -11.13 30.00
CA ALA A 78 -27.80 -11.49 29.33
C ALA A 78 -27.67 -13.01 29.23
N ARG A 79 -27.38 -13.51 28.03
CA ARG A 79 -27.13 -14.94 27.79
C ARG A 79 -25.65 -15.31 27.94
N PHE A 80 -24.76 -14.33 27.78
CA PHE A 80 -23.32 -14.53 27.81
C PHE A 80 -22.66 -13.62 28.84
N ALA A 81 -21.68 -14.16 29.58
CA ALA A 81 -20.76 -13.39 30.38
C ALA A 81 -19.33 -13.60 29.87
N ARG A 82 -18.69 -12.50 29.45
CA ARG A 82 -17.29 -12.52 29.01
C ARG A 82 -16.38 -12.11 30.16
N MET A 83 -15.34 -12.92 30.41
CA MET A 83 -14.36 -12.64 31.47
C MET A 83 -12.99 -13.23 31.14
N GLN A 84 -11.99 -12.73 31.85
CA GLN A 84 -10.63 -13.19 31.74
C GLN A 84 -10.40 -14.44 32.59
N VAL A 85 -9.61 -15.37 32.06
CA VAL A 85 -8.98 -16.46 32.81
C VAL A 85 -7.47 -16.34 32.55
N PRO A 86 -6.78 -15.47 33.31
CA PRO A 86 -5.35 -15.27 33.14
C PRO A 86 -4.58 -16.56 33.43
N TRP A 87 -3.63 -16.90 32.56
CA TRP A 87 -2.75 -18.05 32.75
C TRP A 87 -1.87 -17.85 33.99
N ASP A 88 -1.38 -16.63 34.20
CA ASP A 88 -0.61 -16.23 35.39
C ASP A 88 -1.39 -16.29 36.72
N ASP A 89 -2.70 -16.55 36.67
CA ASP A 89 -3.56 -16.71 37.85
C ASP A 89 -3.98 -18.18 38.10
N LEU A 90 -3.71 -19.07 37.14
CA LEU A 90 -3.95 -20.51 37.26
C LEU A 90 -2.66 -21.31 37.48
N GLU A 91 -1.63 -21.09 36.67
CA GLU A 91 -0.38 -21.86 36.66
C GLU A 91 0.78 -21.00 37.19
N ILE A 92 0.64 -20.60 38.46
CA ILE A 92 1.30 -19.41 39.01
C ILE A 92 2.82 -19.60 39.14
N HIS A 93 3.27 -20.77 39.61
CA HIS A 93 4.65 -20.98 40.03
C HIS A 93 5.51 -21.76 39.04
N ALA A 94 4.93 -22.76 38.36
CA ALA A 94 5.65 -23.62 37.43
C ALA A 94 4.67 -24.37 36.52
N ARG A 95 5.21 -24.99 35.46
CA ARG A 95 4.44 -25.85 34.57
C ARG A 95 3.74 -27.00 35.33
N GLY A 96 2.44 -27.17 35.13
CA GLY A 96 1.55 -28.14 35.77
C GLY A 96 1.16 -27.81 37.21
N ASP A 97 1.54 -26.64 37.73
CA ASP A 97 1.35 -26.27 39.14
C ASP A 97 0.17 -25.33 39.32
N PHE A 98 -0.98 -25.91 39.69
CA PHE A 98 -2.24 -25.19 39.89
C PHE A 98 -2.54 -24.89 41.37
N GLU A 99 -1.51 -24.76 42.20
CA GLU A 99 -1.65 -24.39 43.60
C GLU A 99 -1.22 -22.93 43.83
N ASP A 100 -2.10 -22.12 44.40
CA ASP A 100 -1.80 -20.76 44.81
C ASP A 100 -1.17 -20.75 46.21
N ARG A 101 0.05 -20.20 46.25
CA ARG A 101 0.91 -20.07 47.43
C ARG A 101 1.36 -18.63 47.67
N ARG A 102 0.72 -17.65 47.02
CA ARG A 102 1.08 -16.23 47.18
C ARG A 102 0.80 -15.71 48.60
N ASN A 103 -0.14 -16.33 49.31
CA ASN A 103 -0.62 -15.92 50.64
C ASN A 103 -0.56 -17.05 51.69
N LEU A 104 0.49 -17.88 51.65
CA LEU A 104 0.65 -19.07 52.53
C LEU A 104 0.41 -18.78 54.02
N GLU A 105 0.91 -17.64 54.52
CA GLU A 105 0.78 -17.28 55.93
C GLU A 105 -0.66 -16.92 56.33
N ALA A 106 -1.45 -16.40 55.40
CA ALA A 106 -2.81 -15.91 55.67
C ALA A 106 -3.88 -17.00 55.51
N VAL A 107 -3.77 -17.82 54.46
CA VAL A 107 -4.83 -18.77 54.06
C VAL A 107 -4.31 -20.17 53.69
N GLY A 108 -3.00 -20.42 53.84
CA GLY A 108 -2.38 -21.66 53.39
C GLY A 108 -2.28 -21.77 51.87
N ALA A 109 -1.90 -22.95 51.39
CA ALA A 109 -1.93 -23.27 49.97
C ALA A 109 -3.36 -23.59 49.54
N VAL A 110 -3.83 -23.00 48.44
CA VAL A 110 -5.20 -23.20 47.93
C VAL A 110 -5.17 -23.56 46.45
N SER A 111 -6.17 -24.28 45.96
CA SER A 111 -6.27 -24.58 44.52
C SER A 111 -6.52 -23.29 43.73
N ALA A 112 -5.69 -23.02 42.72
CA ALA A 112 -5.88 -21.89 41.81
C ALA A 112 -7.19 -22.02 41.01
N TRP A 113 -7.68 -23.24 40.80
CA TRP A 113 -8.96 -23.52 40.14
C TRP A 113 -10.18 -23.09 40.95
N ALA A 114 -10.08 -22.99 42.28
CA ALA A 114 -11.25 -22.87 43.16
C ALA A 114 -12.15 -21.67 42.83
N LYS A 115 -11.58 -20.57 42.32
CA LYS A 115 -12.36 -19.40 41.88
C LYS A 115 -13.05 -19.63 40.53
N TYR A 116 -12.38 -20.26 39.57
CA TYR A 116 -12.92 -20.54 38.24
C TYR A 116 -13.97 -21.64 38.27
N ASP A 117 -13.79 -22.66 39.11
CA ASP A 117 -14.81 -23.68 39.39
C ASP A 117 -16.10 -23.04 39.90
N ARG A 118 -15.99 -22.10 40.85
CA ARG A 118 -17.14 -21.34 41.37
C ARG A 118 -17.82 -20.51 40.28
N LEU A 119 -17.05 -19.83 39.44
CA LEU A 119 -17.58 -19.03 38.32
C LEU A 119 -18.33 -19.92 37.32
N ALA A 120 -17.78 -21.09 36.98
CA ALA A 120 -18.40 -22.06 36.08
C ALA A 120 -19.71 -22.62 36.67
N SER A 121 -19.71 -23.01 37.95
CA SER A 121 -20.94 -23.49 38.61
C SER A 121 -22.02 -22.41 38.72
N LEU A 122 -21.65 -21.15 39.01
CA LEU A 122 -22.60 -20.05 39.03
C LEU A 122 -23.17 -19.76 37.64
N ALA A 123 -22.34 -19.85 36.60
CA ALA A 123 -22.80 -19.67 35.24
C ALA A 123 -23.85 -20.72 34.86
N GLU A 124 -23.62 -21.99 35.20
CA GLU A 124 -24.60 -23.07 35.02
C GLU A 124 -25.87 -22.83 35.83
N GLU A 125 -25.75 -22.46 37.11
CA GLU A 125 -26.89 -22.18 37.99
C GLU A 125 -27.82 -21.08 37.44
N PHE A 126 -27.24 -20.01 36.90
CA PHE A 126 -27.98 -18.86 36.37
C PHE A 126 -28.26 -18.96 34.87
N GLY A 127 -27.89 -20.05 34.21
CA GLY A 127 -28.13 -20.27 32.77
C GLY A 127 -27.36 -19.30 31.86
N ILE A 128 -26.16 -18.88 32.28
CA ILE A 128 -25.29 -17.97 31.54
C ILE A 128 -24.15 -18.76 30.88
N GLU A 129 -23.93 -18.54 29.58
CA GLU A 129 -22.79 -19.12 28.87
C GLU A 129 -21.54 -18.27 29.10
N LEU A 130 -20.42 -18.92 29.42
CA LEU A 130 -19.15 -18.25 29.66
C LEU A 130 -18.35 -18.09 28.36
N ILE A 131 -17.85 -16.88 28.13
CA ILE A 131 -16.79 -16.60 27.16
C ILE A 131 -15.51 -16.36 27.95
N TRP A 132 -14.62 -17.36 27.94
CA TRP A 132 -13.35 -17.27 28.67
C TRP A 132 -12.21 -16.82 27.77
N ARG A 133 -11.58 -15.72 28.17
CA ARG A 133 -10.41 -15.15 27.49
C ARG A 133 -9.13 -15.74 28.08
N LEU A 134 -8.44 -16.56 27.29
CA LEU A 134 -7.23 -17.29 27.69
C LEU A 134 -5.98 -16.56 27.21
N GLU A 135 -5.21 -16.00 28.13
CA GLU A 135 -4.06 -15.11 27.84
C GLU A 135 -3.14 -14.95 29.07
N ARG A 136 -2.26 -13.94 29.06
CA ARG A 136 -1.38 -13.54 30.17
C ARG A 136 -0.51 -14.68 30.75
N PRO A 137 0.51 -15.14 30.01
CA PRO A 137 1.43 -16.16 30.49
C PRO A 137 2.10 -15.79 31.83
N PRO A 138 2.30 -16.75 32.74
CA PRO A 138 3.10 -16.56 33.96
C PRO A 138 4.54 -16.24 33.62
N LEU A 139 5.26 -15.60 34.55
CA LEU A 139 6.65 -15.16 34.31
C LEU A 139 7.58 -16.32 33.90
N TRP A 140 7.40 -17.52 34.47
CA TRP A 140 8.21 -18.69 34.13
C TRP A 140 8.04 -19.13 32.66
N ALA A 141 6.91 -18.82 32.02
CA ALA A 141 6.64 -19.15 30.62
C ALA A 141 7.14 -18.07 29.64
N ARG A 142 7.66 -16.94 30.14
CA ARG A 142 8.12 -15.79 29.33
C ARG A 142 9.40 -15.15 29.88
N GLU A 143 10.28 -15.91 30.51
CA GLU A 143 11.51 -15.40 31.13
C GLU A 143 12.40 -14.64 30.15
N TYR A 144 12.56 -15.16 28.92
CA TYR A 144 13.37 -14.52 27.89
C TYR A 144 12.82 -13.16 27.53
N PHE A 145 11.53 -13.06 27.17
CA PHE A 145 10.93 -11.76 26.82
C PHE A 145 10.77 -10.82 28.02
N ALA A 146 10.47 -11.33 29.22
CA ALA A 146 10.33 -10.52 30.43
C ALA A 146 11.65 -9.85 30.85
N SER A 147 12.79 -10.48 30.56
CA SER A 147 14.13 -9.93 30.85
C SER A 147 14.58 -8.83 29.87
N ARG A 148 13.84 -8.61 28.77
CA ARG A 148 14.23 -7.67 27.72
C ARG A 148 14.13 -6.21 28.19
N PRO A 149 15.11 -5.35 27.87
CA PRO A 149 15.03 -3.93 28.19
C PRO A 149 13.79 -3.25 27.61
N GLU A 150 13.35 -3.68 26.43
CA GLU A 150 12.15 -3.14 25.78
C GLU A 150 10.88 -3.43 26.58
N PHE A 151 10.76 -4.63 27.15
CA PHE A 151 9.62 -5.03 27.99
C PHE A 151 9.65 -4.33 29.35
N ILE A 152 10.83 -4.28 29.99
CA ILE A 152 11.03 -3.58 31.28
C ILE A 152 10.65 -2.09 31.17
N ALA A 153 11.13 -1.41 30.12
CA ALA A 153 10.76 -0.02 29.86
C ALA A 153 9.27 0.14 29.49
N GLY A 154 8.68 -0.90 28.91
CA GLY A 154 7.26 -0.98 28.61
C GLY A 154 6.38 -1.05 29.86
N LEU A 155 6.80 -1.80 30.89
CA LEU A 155 6.11 -1.88 32.18
C LEU A 155 6.00 -0.53 32.90
N GLU A 156 6.99 0.36 32.72
CA GLU A 156 6.92 1.72 33.25
C GLU A 156 5.84 2.57 32.57
N ARG A 157 5.46 2.23 31.33
CA ARG A 157 4.40 2.91 30.57
C ARG A 157 3.03 2.32 30.86
N ASP A 158 2.97 1.00 30.93
CA ASP A 158 1.77 0.24 31.23
C ASP A 158 2.12 -0.98 32.08
N GLY A 159 1.84 -0.90 33.38
CA GLY A 159 2.13 -1.95 34.35
C GLY A 159 1.33 -3.25 34.12
N HIS A 160 0.29 -3.20 33.27
CA HIS A 160 -0.50 -4.38 32.91
C HIS A 160 0.03 -5.12 31.69
N SER A 161 1.12 -4.63 31.07
CA SER A 161 1.72 -5.21 29.87
C SER A 161 2.02 -6.70 29.99
N THR A 162 1.80 -7.40 28.89
CA THR A 162 2.03 -8.85 28.75
C THR A 162 2.54 -9.16 27.34
N GLY A 163 2.65 -10.44 27.03
CA GLY A 163 2.91 -10.91 25.68
C GLY A 163 2.97 -12.44 25.61
N PRO A 164 3.11 -12.99 24.40
CA PRO A 164 3.12 -14.43 24.18
C PRO A 164 4.27 -15.12 24.94
N PRO A 165 4.14 -16.42 25.26
CA PRO A 165 5.20 -17.15 25.96
C PRO A 165 6.43 -17.35 25.06
N ASP A 166 7.53 -17.73 25.69
CA ASP A 166 8.78 -18.10 25.00
C ASP A 166 8.61 -19.40 24.18
N ASP A 167 7.74 -20.31 24.64
CA ASP A 167 7.36 -21.55 23.96
C ASP A 167 5.83 -21.66 23.82
N PHE A 168 5.36 -21.78 22.58
CA PHE A 168 3.94 -21.90 22.26
C PHE A 168 3.35 -23.27 22.65
N ALA A 169 4.18 -24.30 22.85
CA ALA A 169 3.73 -25.57 23.39
C ALA A 169 3.19 -25.43 24.83
N ASP A 170 3.74 -24.48 25.61
CA ASP A 170 3.25 -24.22 26.96
C ASP A 170 1.86 -23.56 26.93
N TYR A 171 1.62 -22.64 25.98
CA TYR A 171 0.28 -22.09 25.77
C TYR A 171 -0.72 -23.19 25.35
N ALA A 172 -0.32 -24.09 24.46
CA ALA A 172 -1.15 -25.22 24.06
C ALA A 172 -1.50 -26.13 25.25
N ASN A 173 -0.54 -26.43 26.13
CA ASN A 173 -0.77 -27.24 27.32
C ASN A 173 -1.71 -26.55 28.32
N PHE A 174 -1.56 -25.24 28.53
CA PHE A 174 -2.46 -24.44 29.35
C PHE A 174 -3.88 -24.46 28.80
N VAL A 175 -4.05 -24.17 27.50
CA VAL A 175 -5.36 -24.20 26.85
C VAL A 175 -6.00 -25.59 26.96
N ARG A 176 -5.23 -26.66 26.73
CA ARG A 176 -5.72 -28.04 26.91
C ARG A 176 -6.19 -28.29 28.34
N ALA A 177 -5.43 -27.88 29.34
CA ALA A 177 -5.76 -28.09 30.75
C ALA A 177 -7.05 -27.37 31.16
N VAL A 178 -7.25 -26.13 30.70
CA VAL A 178 -8.49 -25.39 30.94
C VAL A 178 -9.66 -26.06 30.23
N VAL A 179 -9.53 -26.42 28.95
CA VAL A 179 -10.64 -27.00 28.19
C VAL A 179 -11.03 -28.38 28.71
N GLU A 180 -10.05 -29.25 29.03
CA GLU A 180 -10.29 -30.57 29.62
C GLU A 180 -11.11 -30.46 30.91
N ARG A 181 -10.76 -29.52 31.80
CA ARG A 181 -11.41 -29.37 33.10
C ARG A 181 -12.90 -29.02 33.01
N TYR A 182 -13.34 -28.43 31.88
CA TYR A 182 -14.71 -27.95 31.69
C TYR A 182 -15.35 -28.53 30.42
N ASN A 183 -14.94 -29.73 30.01
CA ASN A 183 -15.53 -30.43 28.85
C ASN A 183 -16.80 -31.22 29.22
N GLY A 184 -16.97 -31.58 30.50
CA GLY A 184 -18.14 -32.28 31.02
C GLY A 184 -18.21 -33.75 30.65
N ASP A 185 -17.10 -34.39 30.32
CA ASP A 185 -17.05 -35.81 29.93
C ASP A 185 -16.92 -36.76 31.14
N GLY A 186 -16.77 -36.22 32.35
CA GLY A 186 -16.63 -36.95 33.61
C GLY A 186 -15.19 -37.35 33.93
N VAL A 187 -14.20 -36.96 33.13
CA VAL A 187 -12.77 -37.27 33.29
C VAL A 187 -12.00 -35.98 33.60
N ASN A 188 -11.34 -35.93 34.75
CA ASN A 188 -10.56 -34.76 35.21
C ASN A 188 -11.32 -33.41 35.26
N ASP A 189 -12.65 -33.47 35.24
CA ASP A 189 -13.54 -32.32 35.32
C ASP A 189 -13.43 -31.54 36.64
N ALA A 190 -13.86 -30.28 36.60
CA ALA A 190 -14.17 -29.50 37.79
C ALA A 190 -15.32 -30.15 38.61
N PRO A 191 -15.40 -29.91 39.94
CA PRO A 191 -16.51 -30.40 40.74
C PRO A 191 -17.88 -29.97 40.17
N GLY A 192 -18.77 -30.93 39.97
CA GLY A 192 -20.08 -30.72 39.33
C GLY A 192 -20.07 -30.85 37.81
N SER A 193 -18.90 -31.02 37.18
CA SER A 193 -18.70 -31.11 35.72
C SER A 193 -19.36 -29.97 34.92
N PRO A 194 -19.21 -28.68 35.32
CA PRO A 194 -19.76 -27.57 34.56
C PRO A 194 -19.07 -27.46 33.19
N VAL A 195 -19.86 -27.15 32.16
CA VAL A 195 -19.39 -27.11 30.77
C VAL A 195 -19.12 -25.68 30.30
N VAL A 196 -17.93 -25.43 29.75
CA VAL A 196 -17.60 -24.17 29.07
C VAL A 196 -17.29 -24.45 27.61
N ARG A 197 -18.00 -23.76 26.70
CA ARG A 197 -17.90 -24.02 25.25
C ARG A 197 -17.17 -22.94 24.47
N TYR A 198 -17.12 -21.71 24.98
CA TYR A 198 -16.62 -20.55 24.23
C TYR A 198 -15.30 -20.04 24.80
N PHE A 199 -14.25 -20.15 23.99
CA PHE A 199 -12.90 -19.75 24.37
C PHE A 199 -12.39 -18.68 23.41
N GLN A 200 -12.12 -17.48 23.93
CA GLN A 200 -11.39 -16.45 23.22
C GLN A 200 -9.89 -16.67 23.44
N LEU A 201 -9.15 -16.89 22.36
CA LEU A 201 -7.70 -17.10 22.44
C LEU A 201 -7.00 -15.75 22.29
N TRP A 202 -6.32 -15.29 23.35
CA TRP A 202 -5.62 -14.01 23.44
C TRP A 202 -6.53 -12.76 23.52
N ASN A 203 -5.92 -11.58 23.59
CA ASN A 203 -6.57 -10.26 23.46
C ASN A 203 -5.66 -9.28 22.71
N GLU A 204 -6.23 -8.49 21.80
CA GLU A 204 -5.57 -7.36 21.13
C GLU A 204 -4.11 -7.61 20.69
N PRO A 205 -3.80 -8.71 19.97
CA PRO A 205 -2.44 -9.04 19.56
C PRO A 205 -1.83 -8.03 18.58
N ASN A 206 -2.57 -7.00 18.17
CA ASN A 206 -2.09 -5.90 17.34
C ASN A 206 -1.49 -4.73 18.15
N LEU A 207 -1.50 -4.80 19.49
CA LEU A 207 -0.87 -3.83 20.38
C LEU A 207 0.48 -4.34 20.90
N LYS A 208 1.43 -3.43 21.12
CA LYS A 208 2.77 -3.76 21.64
C LYS A 208 2.75 -4.17 23.10
N ASN A 209 1.96 -3.50 23.93
CA ASN A 209 1.81 -3.83 25.35
C ASN A 209 1.16 -5.21 25.57
N GLU A 210 0.51 -5.76 24.54
CA GLU A 210 -0.04 -7.13 24.52
C GLU A 210 0.87 -8.13 23.80
N TRP A 211 2.05 -7.70 23.33
CA TRP A 211 2.95 -8.49 22.49
C TRP A 211 4.43 -8.33 22.87
N ASN A 212 4.74 -8.39 24.17
CA ASN A 212 6.10 -8.30 24.72
C ASN A 212 6.86 -7.01 24.35
N TRP A 213 6.12 -5.93 24.07
CA TRP A 213 6.64 -4.66 23.53
C TRP A 213 7.42 -4.82 22.21
N GLN A 214 7.26 -5.96 21.53
CA GLN A 214 7.77 -6.22 20.19
C GLN A 214 6.82 -5.66 19.13
N THR A 215 7.31 -5.46 17.91
CA THR A 215 6.42 -5.10 16.79
C THR A 215 5.54 -6.30 16.45
N PRO A 216 4.20 -6.21 16.57
CA PRO A 216 3.35 -7.38 16.35
C PRO A 216 3.36 -7.84 14.90
N ARG A 217 3.46 -9.15 14.69
CA ARG A 217 3.35 -9.79 13.38
C ARG A 217 2.15 -10.74 13.37
N PRO A 218 1.15 -10.53 12.49
CA PRO A 218 0.00 -11.41 12.32
C PRO A 218 0.36 -12.89 12.12
N GLU A 219 1.46 -13.18 11.43
CA GLU A 219 1.89 -14.56 11.15
C GLU A 219 2.33 -15.29 12.43
N ASP A 220 2.98 -14.58 13.36
CA ASP A 220 3.33 -15.14 14.68
C ASP A 220 2.08 -15.42 15.51
N PHE A 221 1.09 -14.54 15.42
CA PHE A 221 -0.19 -14.73 16.08
C PHE A 221 -0.98 -15.91 15.48
N VAL A 222 -0.95 -16.13 14.16
CA VAL A 222 -1.58 -17.31 13.54
C VAL A 222 -0.99 -18.60 14.09
N GLU A 223 0.31 -18.65 14.37
CA GLU A 223 0.94 -19.82 14.98
C GLU A 223 0.46 -20.05 16.43
N LEU A 224 0.34 -18.98 17.23
CA LEU A 224 -0.23 -19.05 18.59
C LEU A 224 -1.70 -19.51 18.56
N LEU A 225 -2.50 -18.94 17.67
CA LEU A 225 -3.90 -19.28 17.46
C LEU A 225 -4.04 -20.75 17.03
N ARG A 226 -3.20 -21.20 16.09
CA ARG A 226 -3.19 -22.59 15.61
C ARG A 226 -2.95 -23.58 16.74
N VAL A 227 -1.91 -23.38 17.55
CA VAL A 227 -1.58 -24.34 18.62
C VAL A 227 -2.64 -24.33 19.72
N GLY A 228 -3.18 -23.16 20.09
CA GLY A 228 -4.23 -23.04 21.09
C GLY A 228 -5.54 -23.67 20.62
N ALA A 229 -5.99 -23.36 19.40
CA ALA A 229 -7.21 -23.91 18.83
C ALA A 229 -7.13 -25.44 18.65
N THR A 230 -5.97 -25.95 18.21
CA THR A 230 -5.74 -27.40 18.08
C THR A 230 -5.83 -28.08 19.45
N ALA A 231 -5.14 -27.56 20.45
CA ALA A 231 -5.14 -28.12 21.80
C ALA A 231 -6.53 -28.08 22.45
N ALA A 232 -7.30 -27.00 22.23
CA ALA A 232 -8.68 -26.90 22.69
C ALA A 232 -9.57 -27.96 22.03
N ARG A 233 -9.49 -28.13 20.70
CA ARG A 233 -10.31 -29.11 19.97
C ARG A 233 -9.93 -30.56 20.27
N GLU A 234 -8.66 -30.82 20.61
CA GLU A 234 -8.21 -32.14 21.08
C GLU A 234 -8.82 -32.51 22.45
N ALA A 235 -8.93 -31.54 23.37
CA ALA A 235 -9.57 -31.75 24.67
C ALA A 235 -11.10 -31.82 24.56
N ASN A 236 -11.71 -31.03 23.67
CA ASN A 236 -13.14 -31.06 23.42
C ASN A 236 -13.45 -30.65 21.97
N PRO A 237 -13.93 -31.56 21.10
CA PRO A 237 -14.18 -31.26 19.70
C PRO A 237 -15.35 -30.27 19.49
N ASN A 238 -16.17 -30.02 20.51
CA ASN A 238 -17.35 -29.16 20.43
C ASN A 238 -17.10 -27.71 20.88
N VAL A 239 -15.84 -27.35 21.18
CA VAL A 239 -15.51 -25.96 21.54
C VAL A 239 -15.68 -25.00 20.37
N VAL A 240 -16.07 -23.78 20.71
CA VAL A 240 -16.14 -22.64 19.81
C VAL A 240 -14.97 -21.72 20.12
N ILE A 241 -14.08 -21.60 19.14
CA ILE A 241 -12.90 -20.73 19.22
C ILE A 241 -13.27 -19.34 18.72
N ILE A 242 -13.17 -18.36 19.60
CA ILE A 242 -13.42 -16.95 19.30
C ILE A 242 -12.06 -16.30 19.05
N PHE A 243 -11.93 -15.65 17.89
CA PHE A 243 -10.76 -14.83 17.55
C PHE A 243 -10.57 -13.72 18.61
N PRO A 244 -9.36 -13.21 18.90
CA PRO A 244 -9.22 -12.12 19.86
C PRO A 244 -9.83 -10.82 19.32
N GLY A 245 -10.45 -10.03 20.20
CA GLY A 245 -10.84 -8.67 19.85
C GLY A 245 -9.60 -7.86 19.47
N LEU A 246 -9.52 -7.37 18.23
CA LEU A 246 -8.44 -6.50 17.78
C LEU A 246 -8.73 -5.05 18.20
N ALA A 247 -7.71 -4.35 18.68
CA ALA A 247 -7.82 -2.94 19.03
C ALA A 247 -8.01 -2.11 17.75
N PRO A 248 -9.11 -1.35 17.57
CA PRO A 248 -9.31 -0.58 16.35
C PRO A 248 -8.42 0.67 16.34
N THR A 249 -7.41 0.69 15.47
CA THR A 249 -6.39 1.75 15.44
C THR A 249 -6.22 2.35 14.04
N ASP A 250 -5.49 3.47 13.94
CA ASP A 250 -5.10 4.05 12.66
C ASP A 250 -3.73 3.56 12.15
N GLY A 251 -3.05 2.69 12.92
CA GLY A 251 -1.73 2.14 12.58
C GLY A 251 -0.58 3.15 12.67
N LEU A 252 -0.81 4.33 13.25
CA LEU A 252 0.18 5.41 13.30
C LEU A 252 0.73 5.66 14.70
N ASP A 253 0.21 4.99 15.72
CA ASP A 253 0.76 4.99 17.07
C ASP A 253 1.95 4.02 17.14
N PRO A 254 3.12 4.42 17.68
CA PRO A 254 4.24 3.50 17.88
C PRO A 254 3.93 2.26 18.72
N SER A 255 2.92 2.30 19.59
CA SER A 255 2.39 1.18 20.40
C SER A 255 1.35 0.33 19.66
N ALA A 256 0.78 0.84 18.56
CA ALA A 256 -0.15 0.12 17.70
C ALA A 256 0.20 0.39 16.21
N PRO A 257 1.28 -0.23 15.70
CA PRO A 257 1.88 0.14 14.41
C PRO A 257 1.09 -0.36 13.19
N MET A 258 -0.10 -0.95 13.39
CA MET A 258 -0.93 -1.53 12.35
C MET A 258 -2.42 -1.37 12.68
N THR A 259 -3.23 -1.07 11.67
CA THR A 259 -4.70 -1.11 11.82
C THR A 259 -5.16 -2.55 12.00
N GLU A 260 -6.26 -2.75 12.70
CA GLU A 260 -6.90 -4.05 12.84
C GLU A 260 -7.29 -4.67 11.49
N LEU A 261 -7.70 -3.84 10.51
CA LEU A 261 -8.03 -4.32 9.16
C LEU A 261 -6.81 -4.91 8.44
N ALA A 262 -5.67 -4.22 8.51
CA ALA A 262 -4.43 -4.70 7.89
C ALA A 262 -3.86 -5.91 8.65
N TYR A 263 -4.06 -5.96 9.97
CA TYR A 263 -3.70 -7.10 10.79
C TYR A 263 -4.50 -8.34 10.37
N LEU A 264 -5.84 -8.21 10.29
CA LEU A 264 -6.74 -9.28 9.89
C LEU A 264 -6.48 -9.77 8.45
N ASP A 265 -6.27 -8.87 7.49
CA ASP A 265 -5.92 -9.24 6.11
C ASP A 265 -4.69 -10.15 6.07
N ARG A 266 -3.67 -9.86 6.89
CA ARG A 266 -2.47 -10.70 7.00
C ARG A 266 -2.71 -12.02 7.72
N VAL A 267 -3.59 -12.05 8.73
CA VAL A 267 -4.04 -13.29 9.39
C VAL A 267 -4.68 -14.24 8.36
N TYR A 268 -5.60 -13.74 7.53
CA TYR A 268 -6.21 -14.56 6.47
C TYR A 268 -5.19 -15.06 5.46
N ARG A 269 -4.29 -14.18 4.98
CA ARG A 269 -3.21 -14.60 4.05
C ARG A 269 -2.26 -15.64 4.63
N ALA A 270 -2.08 -15.65 5.95
CA ALA A 270 -1.29 -16.64 6.67
C ALA A 270 -2.06 -17.94 6.97
N GLY A 271 -3.33 -18.05 6.57
CA GLY A 271 -4.16 -19.24 6.78
C GLY A 271 -4.89 -19.27 8.12
N GLY A 272 -5.01 -18.14 8.82
CA GLY A 272 -5.62 -18.05 10.15
C GLY A 272 -7.10 -18.46 10.21
N ALA A 273 -7.83 -18.38 9.08
CA ALA A 273 -9.26 -18.71 9.00
C ALA A 273 -9.61 -20.13 9.49
N ALA A 274 -8.66 -21.07 9.40
CA ALA A 274 -8.89 -22.45 9.81
C ALA A 274 -8.94 -22.67 11.34
N TYR A 275 -8.61 -21.64 12.14
CA TYR A 275 -8.36 -21.79 13.58
C TYR A 275 -9.30 -20.97 14.46
N PHE A 276 -10.38 -20.41 13.91
CA PHE A 276 -11.43 -19.77 14.69
C PHE A 276 -12.81 -20.04 14.07
N ASP A 277 -13.84 -20.08 14.91
CA ASP A 277 -15.24 -20.30 14.52
C ASP A 277 -16.05 -19.01 14.56
N VAL A 278 -15.54 -17.99 15.27
CA VAL A 278 -16.18 -16.69 15.46
C VAL A 278 -15.13 -15.60 15.35
N MET A 279 -15.39 -14.59 14.52
CA MET A 279 -14.56 -13.41 14.46
C MET A 279 -14.97 -12.41 15.56
N ALA A 280 -14.03 -11.97 16.39
CA ALA A 280 -14.31 -10.93 17.39
C ALA A 280 -14.10 -9.52 16.84
N ALA A 281 -14.94 -8.59 17.28
CA ALA A 281 -14.80 -7.17 17.02
C ALA A 281 -14.95 -6.34 18.30
N GLN A 282 -14.38 -5.13 18.28
CA GLN A 282 -14.68 -4.09 19.25
C GLN A 282 -15.49 -2.98 18.59
N ALA A 283 -16.52 -2.49 19.28
CA ALA A 283 -17.43 -1.47 18.76
C ALA A 283 -17.71 -0.36 19.78
N TYR A 284 -16.65 0.21 20.35
CA TYR A 284 -16.76 1.37 21.25
C TYR A 284 -17.43 2.56 20.56
N GLY A 285 -18.44 3.14 21.22
CA GLY A 285 -19.24 4.22 20.65
C GLY A 285 -18.51 5.54 20.53
N LEU A 286 -17.58 5.83 21.43
CA LEU A 286 -16.75 7.04 21.46
C LEU A 286 -17.54 8.36 21.31
N GLY A 287 -18.69 8.44 21.98
CA GLY A 287 -19.61 9.58 21.94
C GLY A 287 -20.49 9.66 20.69
N GLN A 288 -20.42 8.67 19.79
CA GLN A 288 -21.14 8.68 18.51
C GLN A 288 -22.47 7.96 18.63
N SER A 289 -23.51 8.48 17.96
CA SER A 289 -24.81 7.81 17.87
C SER A 289 -24.72 6.52 17.05
N PRO A 290 -25.49 5.46 17.39
CA PRO A 290 -25.46 4.16 16.72
C PRO A 290 -25.91 4.22 15.25
N ASP A 291 -26.69 5.21 14.81
CA ASP A 291 -27.16 5.36 13.42
C ASP A 291 -26.08 5.85 12.43
N LYS A 292 -24.88 6.15 12.92
CA LYS A 292 -23.83 6.79 12.13
C LYS A 292 -23.04 5.81 11.25
N ASN A 293 -23.36 5.79 9.96
CA ASN A 293 -22.70 4.98 8.91
C ASN A 293 -21.41 5.60 8.30
N ARG A 294 -20.68 6.47 9.02
CA ARG A 294 -19.61 7.28 8.40
C ARG A 294 -18.19 6.80 8.72
N TYR A 295 -17.72 5.88 7.89
CA TYR A 295 -16.38 5.26 7.93
C TYR A 295 -15.19 6.21 7.69
N VAL A 296 -15.44 7.39 7.09
CA VAL A 296 -14.40 8.36 6.72
C VAL A 296 -14.86 9.77 7.07
N PHE A 297 -14.15 10.41 8.00
CA PHE A 297 -14.49 11.75 8.48
C PHE A 297 -13.47 12.78 8.00
N LEU A 298 -13.91 13.82 7.29
CA LEU A 298 -13.02 14.92 6.91
C LEU A 298 -12.80 15.81 8.14
N ARG A 299 -11.54 16.05 8.51
CA ARG A 299 -11.23 16.89 9.68
C ARG A 299 -11.67 18.32 9.42
N GLY A 300 -12.32 18.93 10.42
CA GLY A 300 -12.76 20.31 10.39
C GLY A 300 -11.70 21.26 10.95
N ARG A 301 -12.04 22.56 11.00
CA ARG A 301 -11.13 23.61 11.50
C ARG A 301 -10.57 23.34 12.90
N HIS A 302 -11.36 22.71 13.76
CA HIS A 302 -11.06 22.51 15.18
C HIS A 302 -10.20 21.27 15.47
N ASN A 303 -10.03 20.38 14.49
CA ASN A 303 -9.21 19.17 14.64
C ASN A 303 -8.32 18.90 13.41
N TRP A 304 -8.08 19.93 12.59
CA TRP A 304 -7.34 19.82 11.33
C TRP A 304 -5.89 19.37 11.54
N HIS A 305 -5.44 18.42 10.73
CA HIS A 305 -4.05 17.99 10.70
C HIS A 305 -3.58 17.81 9.26
N TRP A 306 -2.58 18.59 8.81
CA TRP A 306 -2.14 18.59 7.41
C TRP A 306 -1.61 17.24 6.90
N ARG A 307 -1.08 16.40 7.81
CA ARG A 307 -0.66 15.03 7.45
C ARG A 307 -1.79 13.99 7.59
N ARG A 308 -2.93 14.37 8.18
CA ARG A 308 -4.11 13.52 8.41
C ARG A 308 -5.40 14.33 8.17
N PRO A 309 -5.64 14.82 6.94
CA PRO A 309 -6.84 15.64 6.64
C PRO A 309 -8.14 14.81 6.73
N ILE A 310 -8.01 13.49 6.72
CA ILE A 310 -9.07 12.51 6.86
C ILE A 310 -8.82 11.74 8.17
N ASP A 311 -9.88 11.55 8.93
CA ASP A 311 -9.94 10.81 10.19
C ASP A 311 -10.64 9.47 9.96
N THR A 312 -9.92 8.38 10.17
CA THR A 312 -10.42 7.01 10.12
C THR A 312 -10.62 6.51 11.54
N ARG A 313 -11.52 7.19 12.29
CA ARG A 313 -11.76 6.92 13.71
C ARG A 313 -12.22 5.47 13.94
N ASN A 314 -12.06 5.01 15.17
CA ASN A 314 -12.91 3.96 15.70
C ASN A 314 -14.34 4.54 15.79
N ASP A 315 -15.28 3.91 15.10
CA ASP A 315 -16.68 4.32 15.07
C ASP A 315 -17.59 3.10 15.17
N VAL A 316 -18.85 3.34 15.51
CA VAL A 316 -19.88 2.29 15.72
C VAL A 316 -20.12 1.41 14.49
N SER A 317 -19.67 1.83 13.30
CA SER A 317 -19.82 1.08 12.05
C SER A 317 -18.54 0.36 11.65
N ARG A 318 -17.40 0.64 12.28
CA ARG A 318 -16.09 0.14 11.85
C ARG A 318 -16.02 -1.39 11.73
N VAL A 319 -16.82 -2.11 12.51
CA VAL A 319 -17.02 -3.56 12.41
C VAL A 319 -17.44 -4.03 11.00
N VAL A 320 -18.13 -3.21 10.21
CA VAL A 320 -18.45 -3.50 8.81
C VAL A 320 -17.17 -3.60 7.97
N LEU A 321 -16.18 -2.74 8.19
CA LEU A 321 -14.92 -2.80 7.45
C LEU A 321 -14.15 -4.08 7.76
N LEU A 322 -14.27 -4.55 9.01
CA LEU A 322 -13.71 -5.83 9.43
C LEU A 322 -14.41 -6.98 8.70
N ARG A 323 -15.75 -6.95 8.61
CA ARG A 323 -16.52 -7.91 7.81
C ARG A 323 -16.13 -7.90 6.32
N GLU A 324 -15.95 -6.73 5.73
CA GLU A 324 -15.53 -6.61 4.32
C GLU A 324 -14.14 -7.23 4.07
N VAL A 325 -13.23 -7.19 5.05
CA VAL A 325 -11.95 -7.92 4.97
C VAL A 325 -12.18 -9.44 4.95
N MET A 326 -13.07 -9.95 5.81
CA MET A 326 -13.43 -11.39 5.81
C MET A 326 -13.99 -11.81 4.45
N GLU A 327 -14.93 -11.03 3.90
CA GLU A 327 -15.57 -11.31 2.61
C GLU A 327 -14.57 -11.25 1.45
N ALA A 328 -13.58 -10.35 1.49
CA ALA A 328 -12.51 -10.30 0.50
C ALA A 328 -11.63 -11.55 0.50
N HIS A 329 -11.60 -12.30 1.61
CA HIS A 329 -10.92 -13.59 1.73
C HIS A 329 -11.86 -14.79 1.52
N GLY A 330 -13.09 -14.55 1.05
CA GLY A 330 -14.10 -15.59 0.78
C GLY A 330 -14.79 -16.12 2.04
N ASP A 331 -14.55 -15.52 3.20
CA ASP A 331 -15.18 -15.90 4.46
C ASP A 331 -16.52 -15.16 4.63
N HIS A 332 -17.56 -15.76 4.05
CA HIS A 332 -18.92 -15.24 4.11
C HIS A 332 -19.75 -15.85 5.24
N THR A 333 -19.26 -16.90 5.89
CA THR A 333 -20.07 -17.76 6.78
C THR A 333 -19.66 -17.70 8.24
N THR A 334 -18.48 -17.16 8.56
CA THR A 334 -18.08 -16.96 9.95
C THR A 334 -18.85 -15.77 10.55
N PRO A 335 -19.54 -15.94 11.69
CA PRO A 335 -20.21 -14.84 12.37
C PRO A 335 -19.21 -13.88 13.01
N VAL A 336 -19.64 -12.64 13.20
CA VAL A 336 -18.89 -11.63 13.97
C VAL A 336 -19.58 -11.44 15.32
N TRP A 337 -18.83 -11.57 16.40
CA TRP A 337 -19.28 -11.24 17.75
C TRP A 337 -18.54 -10.02 18.27
N VAL A 338 -19.25 -9.13 18.95
CA VAL A 338 -18.64 -7.95 19.56
C VAL A 338 -18.24 -8.31 20.98
N THR A 339 -16.94 -8.36 21.23
CA THR A 339 -16.39 -8.69 22.55
C THR A 339 -16.52 -7.52 23.52
N GLU A 340 -16.54 -6.29 23.00
CA GLU A 340 -16.68 -5.06 23.79
C GLU A 340 -17.40 -3.98 22.96
N PHE A 341 -18.53 -3.48 23.48
CA PHE A 341 -19.15 -2.24 23.01
C PHE A 341 -19.76 -1.45 24.16
N GLY A 342 -19.82 -0.14 24.01
CA GLY A 342 -20.41 0.72 25.02
C GLY A 342 -20.08 2.19 24.84
N TRP A 343 -20.69 3.00 25.70
CA TRP A 343 -20.47 4.45 25.81
C TRP A 343 -20.09 4.81 27.24
N ASN A 344 -19.20 5.77 27.37
CA ASN A 344 -18.71 6.24 28.65
C ASN A 344 -19.50 7.49 29.09
N SER A 345 -19.80 7.58 30.38
CA SER A 345 -20.50 8.71 31.00
C SER A 345 -19.67 9.46 32.03
N ALA A 346 -18.33 9.46 31.87
CA ALA A 346 -17.43 10.16 32.76
C ALA A 346 -17.91 11.60 33.02
N PRO A 347 -17.84 12.09 34.26
CA PRO A 347 -18.37 13.39 34.66
C PRO A 347 -17.32 14.50 34.47
N PRO A 348 -17.73 15.77 34.36
CA PRO A 348 -16.85 16.87 33.89
C PRO A 348 -15.71 17.20 34.86
N GLU A 349 -15.75 16.67 36.07
CA GLU A 349 -14.72 16.84 37.10
C GLU A 349 -13.44 16.06 36.79
N LEU A 350 -13.50 15.00 35.96
CA LEU A 350 -12.30 14.26 35.56
C LEU A 350 -11.42 15.11 34.64
N PRO A 351 -10.09 15.02 34.76
CA PRO A 351 -9.16 15.74 33.89
C PRO A 351 -9.44 15.46 32.41
N PRO A 352 -9.53 16.47 31.52
CA PRO A 352 -9.88 16.29 30.11
C PRO A 352 -9.04 15.24 29.38
N GLU A 353 -7.74 15.15 29.68
CA GLU A 353 -6.83 14.18 29.11
C GLU A 353 -7.17 12.72 29.45
N ARG A 354 -7.82 12.48 30.60
CA ARG A 354 -8.30 11.14 31.01
C ARG A 354 -9.74 10.95 30.55
N ARG A 355 -10.61 11.93 30.82
CA ARG A 355 -12.04 11.93 30.47
C ARG A 355 -12.30 11.64 29.00
N LEU A 356 -11.48 12.17 28.09
CA LEU A 356 -11.67 12.05 26.64
C LEU A 356 -10.98 10.82 26.01
N THR A 357 -10.39 9.93 26.81
CA THR A 357 -9.72 8.70 26.33
C THR A 357 -10.67 7.85 25.50
N TRP A 358 -11.95 7.80 25.89
CA TRP A 358 -13.00 7.02 25.25
C TRP A 358 -13.95 7.89 24.41
N GLY A 359 -13.42 8.95 23.78
CA GLY A 359 -14.23 9.91 23.03
C GLY A 359 -14.98 10.89 23.94
N GLU A 360 -15.92 11.63 23.37
CA GLU A 360 -16.74 12.56 24.15
C GLU A 360 -17.74 11.77 25.03
N PRO A 361 -17.75 11.94 26.36
CA PRO A 361 -18.71 11.27 27.22
C PRO A 361 -20.15 11.71 26.90
N VAL A 362 -21.09 10.80 27.13
CA VAL A 362 -22.54 11.05 27.00
C VAL A 362 -23.20 10.93 28.36
N ASP A 363 -24.37 11.54 28.55
CA ASP A 363 -25.14 11.33 29.77
C ASP A 363 -25.70 9.88 29.85
N GLU A 364 -26.10 9.44 31.05
CA GLU A 364 -26.60 8.09 31.32
C GLU A 364 -27.82 7.69 30.47
N ALA A 365 -28.74 8.63 30.19
CA ALA A 365 -29.92 8.34 29.38
C ALA A 365 -29.55 8.17 27.90
N THR A 366 -28.62 9.00 27.40
CA THR A 366 -28.05 8.85 26.07
C THR A 366 -27.26 7.54 25.93
N LYS A 367 -26.47 7.15 26.95
CA LYS A 367 -25.79 5.84 27.00
C LYS A 367 -26.78 4.69 26.86
N ALA A 368 -27.88 4.73 27.61
CA ALA A 368 -28.94 3.72 27.55
C ALA A 368 -29.58 3.61 26.15
N ALA A 369 -29.96 4.75 25.57
CA ALA A 369 -30.55 4.80 24.22
C ALA A 369 -29.58 4.31 23.14
N TYR A 370 -28.29 4.64 23.24
CA TYR A 370 -27.27 4.24 22.27
C TYR A 370 -26.94 2.75 22.33
N LEU A 371 -26.88 2.16 23.53
CA LEU A 371 -26.69 0.71 23.69
C LEU A 371 -27.81 -0.09 23.00
N VAL A 372 -29.07 0.26 23.28
CA VAL A 372 -30.23 -0.38 22.64
C VAL A 372 -30.24 -0.12 21.13
N GLY A 373 -30.03 1.13 20.71
CA GLY A 373 -30.04 1.49 19.30
C GLY A 373 -28.97 0.78 18.46
N GLN A 374 -27.81 0.45 19.05
CA GLN A 374 -26.77 -0.33 18.37
C GLN A 374 -27.18 -1.80 18.20
N LEU A 375 -27.82 -2.40 19.21
CA LEU A 375 -28.38 -3.75 19.12
C LEU A 375 -29.48 -3.80 18.05
N GLU A 376 -30.40 -2.83 18.04
CA GLU A 376 -31.43 -2.75 17.01
C GLU A 376 -30.83 -2.58 15.62
N ARG A 377 -29.80 -1.74 15.48
CA ARG A 377 -29.10 -1.57 14.21
C ARG A 377 -28.44 -2.87 13.75
N ALA A 378 -27.77 -3.59 14.63
CA ALA A 378 -27.15 -4.87 14.30
C ALA A 378 -28.21 -5.89 13.83
N ARG A 379 -29.35 -5.99 14.53
CA ARG A 379 -30.50 -6.82 14.12
C ARG A 379 -30.99 -6.44 12.72
N ASP A 380 -31.11 -5.14 12.45
CA ASP A 380 -31.78 -4.65 11.25
C ASP A 380 -30.85 -4.54 10.01
N GLN A 381 -29.53 -4.66 10.19
CA GLN A 381 -28.56 -4.37 9.13
C GLN A 381 -27.47 -5.44 8.94
N TRP A 382 -27.11 -6.17 10.00
CA TRP A 382 -25.93 -7.03 10.07
C TRP A 382 -26.33 -8.48 10.37
N PRO A 383 -26.83 -9.25 9.39
CA PRO A 383 -27.21 -10.65 9.58
C PRO A 383 -26.07 -11.54 10.09
N TRP A 384 -24.84 -11.14 9.83
CA TRP A 384 -23.62 -11.82 10.28
C TRP A 384 -23.25 -11.50 11.74
N MET A 385 -23.96 -10.59 12.40
CA MET A 385 -23.74 -10.24 13.81
C MET A 385 -24.40 -11.26 14.74
N GLY A 386 -23.61 -11.75 15.71
CA GLY A 386 -24.05 -12.64 16.79
C GLY A 386 -24.02 -11.94 18.15
N VAL A 387 -23.29 -12.49 19.11
CA VAL A 387 -23.25 -11.95 20.49
C VAL A 387 -22.63 -10.55 20.51
N MET A 388 -23.23 -9.64 21.28
CA MET A 388 -22.64 -8.33 21.57
C MET A 388 -22.51 -8.16 23.08
N ASN A 389 -21.26 -8.07 23.55
CA ASN A 389 -20.94 -7.97 24.98
C ASN A 389 -20.78 -6.52 25.42
N VAL A 390 -21.69 -6.04 26.26
CA VAL A 390 -21.62 -4.69 26.80
C VAL A 390 -20.40 -4.57 27.71
N TRP A 391 -19.59 -3.53 27.50
CA TRP A 391 -18.55 -3.10 28.43
C TRP A 391 -19.18 -2.04 29.33
N MET A 392 -19.55 -2.33 30.59
CA MET A 392 -19.41 -3.59 31.36
C MET A 392 -20.53 -3.72 32.41
N LEU A 393 -20.72 -4.89 33.05
CA LEU A 393 -21.76 -5.00 34.10
C LEU A 393 -21.46 -4.06 35.27
N ARG A 394 -20.31 -4.26 35.92
CA ARG A 394 -19.83 -3.55 37.11
C ARG A 394 -18.31 -3.47 37.04
N TYR A 395 -17.72 -2.42 37.61
CA TYR A 395 -16.28 -2.37 37.86
C TYR A 395 -15.94 -3.30 39.04
N GLY A 396 -15.61 -4.56 38.74
CA GLY A 396 -15.38 -5.60 39.74
C GLY A 396 -13.99 -5.59 40.38
N GLY A 397 -13.79 -6.50 41.33
CA GLY A 397 -12.51 -6.74 41.99
C GLY A 397 -12.29 -5.91 43.26
N TYR A 398 -11.30 -6.33 44.05
CA TYR A 398 -10.99 -5.75 45.36
C TYR A 398 -10.41 -4.32 45.31
N ALA A 399 -9.78 -3.94 44.20
CA ALA A 399 -9.09 -2.67 44.09
C ALA A 399 -10.06 -1.54 43.72
N GLU A 400 -10.02 -0.44 44.47
CA GLU A 400 -10.75 0.77 44.09
C GLU A 400 -10.10 1.42 42.85
N PRO A 401 -10.90 1.89 41.88
CA PRO A 401 -10.38 2.58 40.71
C PRO A 401 -9.66 3.86 41.12
N HIS A 402 -8.67 4.25 40.32
CA HIS A 402 -8.05 5.55 40.48
C HIS A 402 -9.11 6.66 40.30
N PRO A 403 -9.13 7.74 41.11
CA PRO A 403 -10.16 8.79 41.00
C PRO A 403 -10.29 9.44 39.61
N ASP A 404 -9.18 9.50 38.86
CA ASP A 404 -9.14 10.03 37.49
C ASP A 404 -9.37 8.96 36.40
N ASP A 405 -9.67 7.70 36.75
CA ASP A 405 -9.94 6.64 35.78
C ASP A 405 -11.36 6.80 35.21
N PRO A 406 -11.53 7.01 33.89
CA PRO A 406 -12.86 7.11 33.29
C PRO A 406 -13.54 5.73 33.13
N THR A 407 -12.82 4.62 33.28
CA THR A 407 -13.32 3.27 32.98
C THR A 407 -14.57 2.84 33.77
N PRO A 408 -14.72 3.16 35.08
CA PRO A 408 -15.94 2.82 35.84
C PRO A 408 -17.25 3.36 35.25
N TYR A 409 -17.20 4.46 34.50
CA TYR A 409 -18.39 5.10 33.92
C TYR A 409 -18.97 4.37 32.69
N PHE A 410 -18.39 3.22 32.31
CA PHE A 410 -19.03 2.26 31.42
C PHE A 410 -20.03 1.33 32.11
N ALA A 411 -19.99 1.24 33.44
CA ALA A 411 -20.75 0.26 34.19
C ALA A 411 -22.27 0.43 34.01
N LEU A 412 -22.97 -0.71 34.02
CA LEU A 412 -24.44 -0.81 34.10
C LEU A 412 -24.93 -0.84 35.55
N VAL A 413 -24.06 -1.24 36.47
CA VAL A 413 -24.30 -1.34 37.90
C VAL A 413 -23.13 -0.69 38.64
N SER A 414 -23.41 0.21 39.57
CA SER A 414 -22.36 0.85 40.38
C SER A 414 -21.67 -0.15 41.31
N ARG A 415 -20.53 0.22 41.90
CA ARG A 415 -19.86 -0.61 42.91
C ARG A 415 -20.75 -0.87 44.13
N ASP A 416 -21.64 0.07 44.45
CA ASP A 416 -22.62 0.00 45.55
C ASP A 416 -23.94 -0.69 45.15
N TRP A 417 -23.98 -1.35 43.99
CA TRP A 417 -25.12 -2.12 43.47
C TRP A 417 -26.33 -1.31 43.04
N GLU A 418 -26.15 -0.02 42.74
CA GLU A 418 -27.20 0.79 42.13
C GLU A 418 -27.29 0.47 40.64
N LEU A 419 -28.52 0.25 40.15
CA LEU A 419 -28.79 0.00 38.73
C LEU A 419 -28.79 1.32 37.96
N MET A 420 -28.01 1.39 36.89
CA MET A 420 -27.94 2.57 36.03
C MET A 420 -29.05 2.51 34.96
N PRO A 421 -29.49 3.64 34.37
CA PRO A 421 -30.54 3.65 33.33
C PRO A 421 -30.27 2.71 32.15
N ALA A 422 -29.00 2.50 31.81
CA ALA A 422 -28.59 1.57 30.77
C ALA A 422 -28.91 0.10 31.10
N TYR A 423 -28.85 -0.30 32.37
CA TYR A 423 -29.24 -1.65 32.81
C TYR A 423 -30.74 -1.88 32.56
N GLU A 424 -31.58 -0.95 32.99
CA GLU A 424 -33.04 -1.04 32.84
C GLU A 424 -33.44 -1.06 31.36
N ALA A 425 -32.78 -0.26 30.52
CA ALA A 425 -33.02 -0.25 29.08
C ALA A 425 -32.66 -1.59 28.41
N LEU A 426 -31.53 -2.21 28.78
CA LEU A 426 -31.14 -3.52 28.28
C LEU A 426 -32.04 -4.65 28.81
N GLN A 427 -32.50 -4.53 30.07
CA GLN A 427 -33.50 -5.45 30.63
C GLN A 427 -34.82 -5.38 29.87
N ALA A 428 -35.32 -4.17 29.59
CA ALA A 428 -36.52 -3.97 28.80
C ALA A 428 -36.38 -4.50 27.35
N PHE A 429 -35.21 -4.27 26.72
CA PHE A 429 -34.89 -4.82 25.41
C PHE A 429 -34.90 -6.34 25.40
N SER A 430 -34.26 -6.98 26.40
CA SER A 430 -34.14 -8.44 26.48
C SER A 430 -35.46 -9.12 26.87
N ALA A 431 -36.33 -8.43 27.61
CA ALA A 431 -37.68 -8.91 27.95
C ALA A 431 -38.70 -8.74 26.80
N ALA A 432 -38.38 -7.95 25.77
CA ALA A 432 -39.25 -7.77 24.62
C ALA A 432 -39.34 -9.07 23.79
N PRO A 433 -40.49 -9.33 23.12
CA PRO A 433 -40.62 -10.52 22.29
C PRO A 433 -39.58 -10.55 21.16
N ALA A 434 -39.05 -11.74 20.87
CA ALA A 434 -38.02 -11.90 19.85
C ALA A 434 -38.50 -11.45 18.46
N VAL A 435 -37.59 -10.84 17.68
CA VAL A 435 -37.85 -10.30 16.35
C VAL A 435 -36.78 -10.78 15.39
N LEU A 436 -37.19 -11.34 14.24
CA LEU A 436 -36.27 -11.66 13.15
C LEU A 436 -35.69 -10.37 12.56
N GLY A 437 -34.36 -10.25 12.57
CA GLY A 437 -33.67 -9.19 11.85
C GLY A 437 -33.55 -9.46 10.35
N VAL A 438 -33.01 -8.51 9.60
CA VAL A 438 -32.65 -8.71 8.19
C VAL A 438 -31.64 -9.86 8.10
N GLY A 439 -31.90 -10.87 7.27
CA GLY A 439 -31.09 -12.09 7.22
C GLY A 439 -31.88 -13.34 6.86
N SER A 440 -31.18 -14.48 6.84
CA SER A 440 -31.73 -15.82 6.71
C SER A 440 -31.76 -16.51 8.08
N HIS A 441 -32.89 -17.14 8.41
CA HIS A 441 -33.16 -17.71 9.72
C HIS A 441 -33.84 -19.06 9.61
N LEU A 442 -33.46 -19.99 10.47
CA LEU A 442 -34.13 -21.29 10.56
C LEU A 442 -35.52 -21.16 11.19
N TRP A 443 -36.43 -22.07 10.85
CA TRP A 443 -37.80 -22.07 11.37
C TRP A 443 -37.89 -22.17 12.90
N GLN A 444 -36.89 -22.77 13.58
CA GLN A 444 -36.87 -22.90 15.04
C GLN A 444 -36.55 -21.58 15.77
N HIS A 445 -36.46 -20.45 15.07
CA HIS A 445 -36.11 -19.16 15.68
C HIS A 445 -37.14 -18.72 16.74
N PRO A 446 -36.72 -18.15 17.90
CA PRO A 446 -37.63 -17.76 18.99
C PRO A 446 -38.72 -16.74 18.63
N ALA A 447 -38.56 -16.03 17.51
CA ALA A 447 -39.57 -15.10 16.98
C ALA A 447 -40.76 -15.80 16.31
N VAL A 448 -40.73 -17.13 16.20
CA VAL A 448 -41.82 -17.98 15.69
C VAL A 448 -42.53 -18.61 16.89
N GLU A 449 -43.72 -18.11 17.22
CA GLU A 449 -44.53 -18.56 18.36
C GLU A 449 -45.74 -19.36 17.87
N PRO A 450 -46.07 -20.52 18.47
CA PRO A 450 -47.29 -21.25 18.12
C PRO A 450 -48.55 -20.46 18.51
N LEU A 451 -49.58 -20.50 17.66
CA LEU A 451 -50.89 -19.89 17.94
C LEU A 451 -51.84 -20.89 18.62
N PRO A 452 -52.70 -20.47 19.57
CA PRO A 452 -53.66 -21.35 20.23
C PRO A 452 -54.65 -22.05 19.29
N GLU A 453 -55.02 -21.38 18.19
CA GLU A 453 -56.00 -21.87 17.21
C GLU A 453 -55.36 -22.74 16.10
N GLY A 454 -54.06 -23.01 16.20
CA GLY A 454 -53.26 -23.68 15.16
C GLY A 454 -52.56 -22.69 14.23
N GLY A 455 -51.32 -22.98 13.85
CA GLY A 455 -50.46 -22.07 13.10
C GLY A 455 -49.39 -21.38 13.96
N TRP A 456 -48.80 -20.31 13.44
CA TRP A 456 -47.65 -19.62 14.04
C TRP A 456 -47.72 -18.11 13.88
N ARG A 457 -47.27 -17.37 14.89
CA ARG A 457 -47.01 -15.95 14.87
C ARG A 457 -45.53 -15.70 14.63
N ILE A 458 -45.21 -14.90 13.62
CA ILE A 458 -43.84 -14.57 13.23
C ILE A 458 -43.65 -13.06 13.39
N ARG A 459 -42.69 -12.62 14.20
CA ARG A 459 -42.29 -11.21 14.30
C ARG A 459 -41.00 -10.95 13.54
N PHE A 460 -40.96 -9.92 12.70
CA PHE A 460 -39.79 -9.57 11.91
C PHE A 460 -39.62 -8.06 11.74
N SER A 461 -38.37 -7.60 11.58
CA SER A 461 -37.96 -6.22 11.35
C SER A 461 -37.38 -6.08 9.95
N GLY A 462 -38.11 -5.44 9.04
CA GLY A 462 -37.70 -5.33 7.64
C GLY A 462 -38.79 -4.76 6.76
N THR A 463 -38.72 -5.06 5.48
CA THR A 463 -39.71 -4.64 4.47
C THR A 463 -40.40 -5.81 3.78
N ARG A 464 -39.90 -7.03 3.97
CA ARG A 464 -40.52 -8.25 3.42
C ARG A 464 -40.07 -9.45 4.21
N LEU A 465 -40.98 -10.39 4.46
CA LEU A 465 -40.66 -11.72 4.97
C LEU A 465 -40.93 -12.74 3.86
N VAL A 466 -39.96 -13.60 3.59
CA VAL A 466 -40.00 -14.69 2.61
C VAL A 466 -39.91 -16.02 3.35
N LEU A 467 -40.80 -16.95 3.00
CA LEU A 467 -40.92 -18.29 3.56
C LEU A 467 -40.52 -19.31 2.49
N LEU A 468 -39.60 -20.22 2.82
CA LEU A 468 -39.06 -21.24 1.93
C LEU A 468 -39.21 -22.65 2.52
N GLY A 469 -39.43 -23.63 1.64
CA GLY A 469 -39.50 -25.07 1.95
C GLY A 469 -40.90 -25.55 2.35
N GLY A 470 -41.40 -26.64 1.73
CA GLY A 470 -42.67 -27.26 2.09
C GLY A 470 -43.94 -26.60 1.53
N LEU A 471 -43.84 -25.76 0.48
CA LEU A 471 -44.94 -24.93 -0.01
C LEU A 471 -45.33 -25.29 -1.46
N ASP A 472 -46.61 -25.58 -1.73
CA ASP A 472 -47.19 -25.56 -3.09
C ASP A 472 -48.05 -24.29 -3.29
N PRO A 473 -47.62 -23.34 -4.14
CA PRO A 473 -48.33 -22.08 -4.40
C PRO A 473 -49.76 -22.22 -4.94
N GLU A 474 -50.05 -23.32 -5.65
CA GLU A 474 -51.33 -23.49 -6.35
C GLU A 474 -52.43 -24.10 -5.45
N GLU A 475 -52.07 -24.64 -4.28
CA GLU A 475 -53.02 -25.34 -3.40
C GLU A 475 -53.66 -24.47 -2.30
N GLY A 476 -53.34 -23.17 -2.22
CA GLY A 476 -53.99 -22.26 -1.24
C GLY A 476 -53.75 -22.65 0.22
N GLN A 477 -52.61 -23.29 0.53
CA GLN A 477 -52.34 -23.94 1.82
C GLN A 477 -52.09 -22.98 3.00
N PHE A 478 -51.82 -21.70 2.76
CA PHE A 478 -51.49 -20.73 3.81
C PHE A 478 -52.43 -19.53 3.82
N GLN A 479 -52.98 -19.24 4.99
CA GLN A 479 -53.68 -17.99 5.28
C GLN A 479 -52.78 -17.14 6.19
N GLY A 480 -52.51 -15.91 5.75
CA GLY A 480 -51.71 -14.95 6.49
C GLY A 480 -52.58 -13.78 6.97
N VAL A 481 -52.46 -13.45 8.25
CA VAL A 481 -52.96 -12.20 8.84
C VAL A 481 -51.75 -11.33 9.14
N LEU A 482 -51.58 -10.25 8.38
CA LEU A 482 -50.42 -9.37 8.47
C LEU A 482 -50.79 -8.10 9.24
N ASN A 483 -50.14 -7.87 10.38
CA ASN A 483 -50.44 -6.77 11.30
C ASN A 483 -51.95 -6.69 11.67
N GLY A 484 -52.59 -7.84 11.84
CA GLY A 484 -54.02 -7.94 12.16
C GLY A 484 -54.98 -7.78 10.97
N GLN A 485 -54.48 -7.67 9.74
CA GLN A 485 -55.32 -7.57 8.53
C GLN A 485 -55.29 -8.86 7.70
N PRO A 486 -56.44 -9.40 7.24
CA PRO A 486 -56.50 -10.58 6.40
C PRO A 486 -55.91 -10.33 5.00
N GLY A 487 -55.13 -11.29 4.49
CA GLY A 487 -54.57 -11.22 3.14
C GLY A 487 -53.23 -10.48 3.11
N GLY A 488 -52.23 -11.10 2.49
CA GLY A 488 -50.88 -10.53 2.45
C GLY A 488 -49.78 -11.55 2.18
N LEU A 489 -50.06 -12.63 1.46
CA LEU A 489 -49.04 -13.59 1.03
C LEU A 489 -49.12 -13.76 -0.49
N GLU A 490 -47.96 -13.71 -1.12
CA GLU A 490 -47.79 -13.82 -2.56
C GLU A 490 -46.82 -14.95 -2.87
N ALA A 491 -47.17 -15.78 -3.85
CA ALA A 491 -46.26 -16.77 -4.38
C ALA A 491 -45.23 -16.13 -5.32
N LEU A 492 -43.96 -16.50 -5.18
CA LEU A 492 -42.90 -16.07 -6.09
C LEU A 492 -41.82 -17.14 -6.27
N LEU A 493 -40.96 -16.92 -7.26
CA LEU A 493 -39.66 -17.59 -7.34
C LEU A 493 -38.61 -16.68 -6.71
N TYR A 494 -38.09 -17.10 -5.56
CA TYR A 494 -37.02 -16.40 -4.83
C TYR A 494 -35.68 -17.08 -5.07
N GLN A 495 -34.75 -16.40 -5.74
CA GLN A 495 -33.44 -16.94 -6.10
C GLN A 495 -33.51 -18.35 -6.75
N GLY A 496 -34.55 -18.60 -7.56
CA GLY A 496 -34.78 -19.88 -8.24
C GLY A 496 -35.56 -20.93 -7.45
N GLN A 497 -35.91 -20.67 -6.18
CA GLN A 497 -36.72 -21.56 -5.35
C GLN A 497 -38.17 -21.05 -5.21
N ARG A 498 -39.14 -21.96 -5.12
CA ARG A 498 -40.54 -21.59 -4.85
C ARG A 498 -40.68 -21.08 -3.42
N ALA A 499 -41.26 -19.90 -3.27
CA ALA A 499 -41.42 -19.22 -1.99
C ALA A 499 -42.80 -18.58 -1.85
N VAL A 500 -43.19 -18.32 -0.61
CA VAL A 500 -44.32 -17.45 -0.26
C VAL A 500 -43.77 -16.25 0.50
N ALA A 501 -44.18 -15.03 0.15
CA ALA A 501 -43.70 -13.85 0.85
C ALA A 501 -44.80 -12.86 1.14
N THR A 502 -44.57 -11.99 2.12
CA THR A 502 -45.40 -10.82 2.35
C THR A 502 -45.29 -9.85 1.15
N PRO A 503 -46.26 -8.94 0.94
CA PRO A 503 -46.04 -7.77 0.10
C PRO A 503 -44.90 -6.93 0.69
N HIS A 504 -44.42 -5.95 -0.09
CA HIS A 504 -43.48 -4.96 0.43
C HIS A 504 -44.17 -4.04 1.44
N LEU A 505 -43.58 -3.96 2.62
CA LEU A 505 -44.03 -3.16 3.75
C LEU A 505 -43.11 -1.95 3.98
N PRO A 506 -43.60 -0.88 4.65
CA PRO A 506 -42.73 0.14 5.20
C PRO A 506 -41.69 -0.49 6.10
N LEU A 507 -40.48 0.07 6.17
CA LEU A 507 -39.46 -0.42 7.09
C LEU A 507 -39.96 -0.32 8.54
N GLY A 508 -40.05 -1.45 9.24
CA GLY A 508 -40.40 -1.50 10.66
C GLY A 508 -40.58 -2.92 11.16
N ILE A 509 -41.08 -3.03 12.40
CA ILE A 509 -41.44 -4.31 13.00
C ILE A 509 -42.86 -4.67 12.57
N HIS A 510 -43.03 -5.91 12.11
CA HIS A 510 -44.29 -6.47 11.64
C HIS A 510 -44.56 -7.83 12.27
N THR A 511 -45.83 -8.20 12.28
CA THR A 511 -46.29 -9.50 12.76
C THR A 511 -47.08 -10.20 11.67
N LEU A 512 -46.70 -11.44 11.34
CA LEU A 512 -47.43 -12.33 10.45
C LEU A 512 -47.96 -13.50 11.26
N ASP A 513 -49.29 -13.60 11.37
CA ASP A 513 -49.95 -14.79 11.88
C ASP A 513 -50.25 -15.71 10.69
N LEU A 514 -49.63 -16.88 10.65
CA LEU A 514 -49.62 -17.84 9.56
C LEU A 514 -50.35 -19.11 9.98
N VAL A 515 -51.42 -19.46 9.26
CA VAL A 515 -52.18 -20.70 9.46
C VAL A 515 -52.05 -21.57 8.20
N GLY A 516 -51.54 -22.78 8.33
CA GLY A 516 -51.31 -23.71 7.21
C GLY A 516 -50.35 -24.85 7.55
N THR A 517 -50.21 -25.84 6.68
CA THR A 517 -49.25 -26.95 6.84
C THR A 517 -48.71 -27.41 5.47
N PRO A 518 -47.45 -27.89 5.40
CA PRO A 518 -46.47 -28.08 6.48
C PRO A 518 -45.71 -26.80 6.87
N ALA A 519 -45.00 -26.80 7.99
CA ALA A 519 -44.20 -25.65 8.39
C ALA A 519 -43.06 -25.36 7.39
N PRO A 520 -42.79 -24.07 7.08
CA PRO A 520 -41.60 -23.68 6.32
C PRO A 520 -40.30 -24.15 6.98
N SER A 521 -39.25 -24.34 6.18
CA SER A 521 -37.92 -24.67 6.71
C SER A 521 -37.04 -23.46 6.97
N LEU A 522 -37.24 -22.38 6.20
CA LEU A 522 -36.36 -21.21 6.18
C LEU A 522 -37.18 -19.91 6.07
N LEU A 523 -36.72 -18.90 6.79
CA LEU A 523 -37.30 -17.55 6.89
C LEU A 523 -36.27 -16.54 6.42
N LEU A 524 -36.62 -15.63 5.50
CA LEU A 524 -35.73 -14.56 5.07
C LEU A 524 -36.41 -13.20 5.23
N VAL A 525 -35.69 -12.28 5.85
CA VAL A 525 -36.17 -10.92 6.03
C VAL A 525 -35.36 -9.99 5.14
N GLU A 526 -36.05 -9.29 4.25
CA GLU A 526 -35.45 -8.36 3.29
C GLU A 526 -35.64 -6.92 3.68
N ARG A 527 -34.76 -6.06 3.15
CA ARG A 527 -34.87 -4.60 3.23
C ARG A 527 -34.80 -3.98 1.85
N VAL A 528 -35.75 -3.11 1.52
CA VAL A 528 -35.68 -2.30 0.29
C VAL A 528 -34.49 -1.34 0.37
N ARG A 529 -33.67 -1.28 -0.69
CA ARG A 529 -32.63 -0.25 -0.90
C ARG A 529 -33.24 0.95 -1.63
N PRO A 530 -33.49 2.09 -0.96
CA PRO A 530 -34.06 3.26 -1.61
C PRO A 530 -33.16 3.74 -2.75
N TRP A 531 -33.74 3.98 -3.94
CA TRP A 531 -33.01 4.39 -5.14
C TRP A 531 -31.87 3.45 -5.58
N GLY A 532 -31.99 2.14 -5.37
CA GLY A 532 -30.97 1.13 -5.78
C GLY A 532 -30.35 1.40 -7.16
N TRP A 533 -31.18 1.65 -8.19
CA TRP A 533 -30.72 1.96 -9.56
C TRP A 533 -29.77 3.17 -9.64
N LEU A 534 -29.96 4.19 -8.80
CA LEU A 534 -29.11 5.38 -8.80
C LEU A 534 -27.74 5.04 -8.21
N TRP A 535 -27.71 4.21 -7.18
CA TRP A 535 -26.46 3.77 -6.56
C TRP A 535 -25.69 2.82 -7.48
N ASP A 536 -26.39 1.88 -8.12
CA ASP A 536 -25.77 0.88 -8.98
C ASP A 536 -25.26 1.47 -10.31
N TYR A 537 -26.04 2.38 -10.92
CA TYR A 537 -25.77 2.89 -12.27
C TYR A 537 -25.39 4.38 -12.34
N GLY A 538 -25.68 5.16 -11.30
CA GLY A 538 -25.35 6.59 -11.24
C GLY A 538 -23.85 6.88 -11.36
N PRO A 539 -22.96 6.18 -10.62
CA PRO A 539 -21.52 6.31 -10.79
C PRO A 539 -21.05 6.03 -12.23
N LEU A 540 -21.60 4.99 -12.87
CA LEU A 540 -21.28 4.64 -14.26
C LEU A 540 -21.73 5.75 -15.23
N GLY A 541 -22.94 6.28 -15.06
CA GLY A 541 -23.46 7.39 -15.84
C GLY A 541 -22.61 8.66 -15.71
N LEU A 542 -22.15 8.97 -14.49
CA LEU A 542 -21.26 10.09 -14.23
C LEU A 542 -19.87 9.89 -14.85
N LEU A 543 -19.31 8.69 -14.79
CA LEU A 543 -18.04 8.36 -15.46
C LEU A 543 -18.15 8.50 -16.98
N LEU A 544 -19.25 8.02 -17.57
CA LEU A 544 -19.50 8.20 -19.00
C LEU A 544 -19.64 9.68 -19.37
N ALA A 545 -20.41 10.45 -18.59
CA ALA A 545 -20.57 11.88 -18.79
C ALA A 545 -19.24 12.63 -18.62
N LEU A 546 -18.40 12.23 -17.68
CA LEU A 546 -17.06 12.76 -17.47
C LEU A 546 -16.17 12.49 -18.71
N ALA A 547 -16.21 11.28 -19.25
CA ALA A 547 -15.46 10.91 -20.45
C ALA A 547 -15.91 11.74 -21.67
N VAL A 548 -17.22 11.83 -21.92
CA VAL A 548 -17.78 12.58 -23.05
C VAL A 548 -17.53 14.08 -22.91
N SER A 549 -17.81 14.65 -21.73
CA SER A 549 -17.59 16.09 -21.48
C SER A 549 -16.10 16.43 -21.51
N GLY A 550 -15.24 15.56 -20.98
CA GLY A 550 -13.79 15.67 -21.08
C GLY A 550 -13.33 15.73 -22.53
N ALA A 551 -13.77 14.79 -23.35
CA ALA A 551 -13.46 14.75 -24.79
C ALA A 551 -13.97 16.00 -25.53
N ALA A 552 -15.20 16.45 -25.25
CA ALA A 552 -15.78 17.64 -25.88
C ALA A 552 -15.06 18.94 -25.49
N SER A 553 -14.65 19.05 -24.21
CA SER A 553 -14.00 20.24 -23.65
C SER A 553 -12.51 20.31 -23.97
N PHE A 554 -11.89 19.17 -24.28
CA PHE A 554 -10.48 19.02 -24.55
C PHE A 554 -9.97 20.00 -25.62
N SER A 555 -10.67 20.08 -26.75
CA SER A 555 -10.30 21.01 -27.82
C SER A 555 -10.30 22.46 -27.34
N HIS A 556 -11.29 22.88 -26.57
CA HIS A 556 -11.40 24.25 -26.07
C HIS A 556 -10.32 24.58 -25.03
N MET A 557 -10.06 23.65 -24.11
CA MET A 557 -9.02 23.77 -23.10
C MET A 557 -7.64 23.94 -23.75
N MET A 558 -7.36 23.18 -24.81
CA MET A 558 -6.14 23.34 -25.60
C MET A 558 -6.05 24.73 -26.25
N HIS A 559 -7.17 25.29 -26.75
CA HIS A 559 -7.19 26.65 -27.29
C HIS A 559 -7.00 27.74 -26.23
N MET A 560 -7.50 27.54 -25.01
CA MET A 560 -7.28 28.47 -23.89
C MET A 560 -5.84 28.41 -23.40
N LEU A 561 -5.27 27.22 -23.23
CA LEU A 561 -3.88 27.00 -22.85
C LEU A 561 -2.94 27.62 -23.89
N ALA A 562 -3.17 27.39 -25.18
CA ALA A 562 -2.40 28.00 -26.26
C ALA A 562 -2.52 29.54 -26.28
N ARG A 563 -3.70 30.11 -25.94
CA ARG A 563 -3.88 31.56 -25.80
C ARG A 563 -3.13 32.12 -24.59
N GLY A 564 -3.20 31.44 -23.44
CA GLY A 564 -2.47 31.81 -22.23
C GLY A 564 -0.96 31.80 -22.45
N LEU A 565 -0.42 30.76 -23.11
CA LEU A 565 1.00 30.67 -23.46
C LEU A 565 1.44 31.79 -24.41
N ARG A 566 0.63 32.16 -25.41
CA ARG A 566 0.92 33.31 -26.29
C ARG A 566 0.90 34.64 -25.53
N TRP A 567 -0.05 34.82 -24.62
CA TRP A 567 -0.12 36.01 -23.77
C TRP A 567 1.11 36.11 -22.85
N LEU A 568 1.49 35.00 -22.20
CA LEU A 568 2.70 34.92 -21.37
C LEU A 568 3.97 35.22 -22.17
N ALA A 569 4.10 34.69 -23.40
CA ALA A 569 5.21 35.02 -24.28
C ALA A 569 5.26 36.52 -24.64
N GLY A 570 4.10 37.14 -24.86
CA GLY A 570 3.98 38.58 -25.09
C GLY A 570 4.36 39.42 -23.86
N LEU A 571 3.90 39.01 -22.68
CA LEU A 571 4.27 39.64 -21.40
C LEU A 571 5.78 39.53 -21.15
N GLN A 572 6.35 38.36 -21.39
CA GLN A 572 7.78 38.12 -21.27
C GLN A 572 8.57 39.03 -22.23
N ALA A 573 8.14 39.17 -23.49
CA ALA A 573 8.79 40.04 -24.46
C ALA A 573 8.81 41.51 -23.99
N ARG A 574 7.70 41.99 -23.42
CA ARG A 574 7.60 43.33 -22.81
C ARG A 574 8.53 43.49 -21.60
N LEU A 575 8.55 42.51 -20.70
CA LEU A 575 9.44 42.53 -19.52
C LEU A 575 10.92 42.45 -19.90
N ARG A 576 11.27 41.70 -20.96
CA ARG A 576 12.64 41.66 -21.51
C ARG A 576 13.05 43.01 -22.10
N GLN A 577 12.16 43.66 -22.85
CA GLN A 577 12.40 45.02 -23.35
C GLN A 577 12.64 46.01 -22.21
N GLN A 578 11.94 45.84 -21.07
CA GLN A 578 12.11 46.64 -19.86
C GLN A 578 13.30 46.21 -18.97
N ARG A 579 14.11 45.21 -19.39
CA ARG A 579 15.20 44.61 -18.59
C ARG A 579 14.76 44.16 -17.18
N HIS A 580 13.48 43.84 -16.98
CA HIS A 580 12.95 43.46 -15.68
C HIS A 580 13.40 42.04 -15.29
N PRO A 581 13.87 41.80 -14.06
CA PRO A 581 14.41 40.48 -13.65
C PRO A 581 13.36 39.36 -13.76
N LEU A 582 12.08 39.65 -13.54
CA LEU A 582 10.97 38.70 -13.70
C LEU A 582 10.84 38.12 -15.12
N ALA A 583 11.40 38.78 -16.14
CA ALA A 583 11.37 38.26 -17.52
C ALA A 583 12.11 36.92 -17.68
N ARG A 584 13.02 36.60 -16.75
CA ARG A 584 13.72 35.30 -16.68
C ARG A 584 12.86 34.22 -16.04
N LEU A 585 11.99 34.59 -15.10
CA LEU A 585 11.09 33.68 -14.36
C LEU A 585 9.81 33.34 -15.15
N ILE A 586 9.28 34.30 -15.92
CA ILE A 586 8.09 34.11 -16.77
C ILE A 586 8.51 33.58 -18.15
N GLN A 587 9.21 32.45 -18.16
CA GLN A 587 9.43 31.68 -19.39
C GLN A 587 8.30 30.66 -19.54
N PRO A 588 7.60 30.60 -20.69
CA PRO A 588 6.57 29.59 -20.91
C PRO A 588 7.06 28.16 -20.64
N GLU A 589 8.30 27.85 -21.00
CA GLU A 589 8.99 26.60 -20.68
C GLU A 589 9.11 26.35 -19.18
N SER A 590 9.59 27.35 -18.41
CA SER A 590 9.77 27.23 -16.97
C SER A 590 8.44 27.07 -16.23
N LEU A 591 7.39 27.78 -16.66
CA LEU A 591 6.05 27.63 -16.10
C LEU A 591 5.44 26.26 -16.43
N ILE A 592 5.66 25.75 -17.64
CA ILE A 592 5.25 24.38 -17.99
C ILE A 592 6.01 23.36 -17.15
N MET A 593 7.33 23.52 -16.94
CA MET A 593 8.11 22.64 -16.06
C MET A 593 7.63 22.67 -14.61
N LEU A 594 7.29 23.86 -14.08
CA LEU A 594 6.69 23.99 -12.74
C LEU A 594 5.30 23.34 -12.68
N GLY A 595 4.48 23.50 -13.73
CA GLY A 595 3.18 22.85 -13.83
C GLY A 595 3.28 21.33 -13.90
N LEU A 596 4.23 20.79 -14.68
CA LEU A 596 4.53 19.36 -14.74
C LEU A 596 5.00 18.85 -13.37
N CYS A 597 5.87 19.61 -12.68
CA CYS A 597 6.31 19.29 -11.32
C CYS A 597 5.12 19.21 -10.35
N GLY A 598 4.27 20.24 -10.33
CA GLY A 598 3.05 20.24 -9.52
C GLY A 598 2.12 19.07 -9.86
N ALA A 599 1.95 18.76 -11.14
CA ALA A 599 1.14 17.64 -11.59
C ALA A 599 1.70 16.27 -11.15
N VAL A 600 3.02 16.07 -11.23
CA VAL A 600 3.69 14.87 -10.71
C VAL A 600 3.55 14.79 -9.18
N LEU A 601 3.74 15.89 -8.45
CA LEU A 601 3.57 15.92 -7.00
C LEU A 601 2.12 15.61 -6.58
N VAL A 602 1.12 16.17 -7.28
CA VAL A 602 -0.30 15.85 -7.02
C VAL A 602 -0.59 14.38 -7.31
N THR A 603 -0.09 13.86 -8.43
CA THR A 603 -0.25 12.45 -8.83
C THR A 603 0.37 11.51 -7.80
N TYR A 604 1.57 11.82 -7.35
CA TYR A 604 2.40 10.90 -6.58
C TYR A 604 2.18 11.06 -5.06
N VAL A 605 2.22 12.30 -4.55
CA VAL A 605 2.17 12.65 -3.11
C VAL A 605 0.78 13.11 -2.65
N GLY A 606 -0.02 13.71 -3.54
CA GLY A 606 -1.22 14.49 -3.17
C GLY A 606 -2.33 13.70 -2.45
N SER A 607 -2.50 12.41 -2.74
CA SER A 607 -3.39 11.47 -2.02
C SER A 607 -3.33 10.07 -2.67
N SER A 608 -3.68 8.99 -1.97
CA SER A 608 -4.01 7.69 -2.59
C SER A 608 -5.41 7.68 -3.23
N LEU A 609 -6.20 8.74 -3.06
CA LEU A 609 -7.52 8.87 -3.68
C LEU A 609 -7.38 8.94 -5.21
N LEU A 610 -8.03 7.98 -5.89
CA LEU A 610 -8.04 7.88 -7.34
C LEU A 610 -8.40 9.21 -8.04
N PRO A 611 -9.42 9.99 -7.61
CA PRO A 611 -9.75 11.26 -8.27
C PRO A 611 -8.60 12.28 -8.27
N ILE A 612 -7.83 12.36 -7.19
CA ILE A 612 -6.70 13.29 -7.07
C ILE A 612 -5.54 12.83 -7.95
N THR A 613 -5.25 11.52 -7.94
CA THR A 613 -4.24 10.91 -8.81
C THR A 613 -4.57 11.14 -10.28
N LEU A 614 -5.84 10.92 -10.68
CA LEU A 614 -6.33 11.17 -12.04
C LEU A 614 -6.30 12.65 -12.42
N ALA A 615 -6.61 13.56 -11.49
CA ALA A 615 -6.52 15.00 -11.74
C ALA A 615 -5.07 15.45 -11.98
N GLY A 616 -4.12 14.92 -11.21
CA GLY A 616 -2.68 15.13 -11.42
C GLY A 616 -2.21 14.62 -12.78
N LEU A 617 -2.57 13.38 -13.15
CA LEU A 617 -2.25 12.81 -14.45
C LEU A 617 -2.90 13.55 -15.61
N GLY A 618 -4.15 14.02 -15.42
CA GLY A 618 -4.86 14.84 -16.39
C GLY A 618 -4.14 16.15 -16.65
N LEU A 619 -3.72 16.86 -15.59
CA LEU A 619 -2.93 18.08 -15.71
C LEU A 619 -1.59 17.82 -16.40
N PHE A 620 -0.90 16.74 -16.01
CA PHE A 620 0.36 16.33 -16.62
C PHE A 620 0.17 16.04 -18.13
N GLY A 621 -0.88 15.31 -18.49
CA GLY A 621 -1.23 14.98 -19.88
C GLY A 621 -1.54 16.21 -20.72
N LEU A 622 -2.27 17.19 -20.18
CA LEU A 622 -2.55 18.46 -20.87
C LEU A 622 -1.28 19.26 -21.16
N LEU A 623 -0.35 19.31 -20.21
CA LEU A 623 0.95 19.96 -20.40
C LEU A 623 1.84 19.16 -21.36
N ALA A 624 1.80 17.82 -21.30
CA ALA A 624 2.50 16.92 -22.21
C ALA A 624 1.99 17.04 -23.66
N LEU A 625 0.71 17.32 -23.88
CA LEU A 625 0.18 17.59 -25.22
C LEU A 625 0.76 18.87 -25.83
N VAL A 626 1.04 19.88 -25.00
CA VAL A 626 1.66 21.13 -25.47
C VAL A 626 3.17 20.99 -25.65
N ARG A 627 3.86 20.37 -24.69
CA ARG A 627 5.32 20.18 -24.70
C ARG A 627 5.69 18.76 -24.28
N PRO A 628 5.48 17.78 -25.18
CA PRO A 628 5.81 16.37 -24.91
C PRO A 628 7.32 16.21 -24.71
N ASP A 629 8.13 17.08 -25.32
CA ASP A 629 9.56 17.15 -25.13
C ASP A 629 9.97 17.47 -23.68
N LEU A 630 9.31 18.43 -23.04
CA LEU A 630 9.54 18.77 -21.62
C LEU A 630 8.94 17.72 -20.69
N ALA A 631 7.77 17.17 -21.03
CA ALA A 631 7.13 16.13 -20.23
C ALA A 631 7.97 14.84 -20.20
N LEU A 632 8.61 14.46 -21.31
CA LEU A 632 9.46 13.26 -21.36
C LEU A 632 10.68 13.35 -20.42
N LEU A 633 11.13 14.56 -20.03
CA LEU A 633 12.21 14.74 -19.06
C LEU A 633 11.88 14.15 -17.68
N TRP A 634 10.58 14.05 -17.35
CA TRP A 634 10.14 13.52 -16.06
C TRP A 634 10.25 12.00 -15.96
N VAL A 635 10.31 11.29 -17.09
CA VAL A 635 10.52 9.83 -17.09
C VAL A 635 11.88 9.48 -16.48
N PRO A 636 13.04 9.93 -17.03
CA PRO A 636 14.34 9.61 -16.46
C PRO A 636 14.59 10.25 -15.08
N LEU A 637 13.94 11.39 -14.78
CA LEU A 637 14.04 12.05 -13.47
C LEU A 637 13.41 11.21 -12.36
N THR A 638 12.31 10.51 -12.66
CA THR A 638 11.54 9.71 -11.68
C THR A 638 11.93 8.23 -11.65
N LEU A 639 12.89 7.79 -12.46
CA LEU A 639 13.38 6.40 -12.45
C LEU A 639 13.82 5.91 -11.07
N PRO A 640 14.56 6.67 -10.24
CA PRO A 640 14.97 6.20 -8.92
C PRO A 640 13.82 5.85 -7.97
N PHE A 641 12.59 6.27 -8.28
CA PHE A 641 11.39 5.98 -7.49
C PHE A 641 10.72 4.66 -7.88
N TYR A 642 11.28 3.85 -8.80
CA TYR A 642 10.59 2.64 -9.28
C TYR A 642 10.29 1.60 -8.18
N PHE A 643 11.11 1.56 -7.13
CA PHE A 643 10.87 0.71 -5.96
C PHE A 643 9.73 1.22 -5.07
N ILE A 644 9.18 2.39 -5.34
CA ILE A 644 8.08 2.99 -4.59
C ILE A 644 6.94 3.22 -5.61
N PRO A 645 6.23 2.17 -6.04
CA PRO A 645 5.19 2.33 -7.04
C PRO A 645 4.02 3.13 -6.47
N LYS A 646 3.30 3.83 -7.36
CA LYS A 646 2.07 4.52 -6.99
C LYS A 646 0.91 3.53 -7.01
N GLU A 647 0.23 3.38 -5.88
CA GLU A 647 -1.06 2.71 -5.81
C GLU A 647 -2.15 3.61 -6.41
N ILE A 648 -2.77 3.16 -7.49
CA ILE A 648 -3.86 3.84 -8.20
C ILE A 648 -5.22 3.37 -7.67
N PHE A 649 -5.29 2.08 -7.34
CA PHE A 649 -6.43 1.47 -6.68
C PHE A 649 -5.92 0.81 -5.42
N ASP A 650 -6.54 1.17 -4.31
CA ASP A 650 -6.29 0.53 -3.04
C ASP A 650 -7.21 -0.68 -2.88
N SER A 651 -6.74 -1.75 -2.26
CA SER A 651 -7.58 -2.82 -1.70
C SER A 651 -8.76 -2.27 -0.88
N ARG A 652 -8.60 -1.09 -0.26
CA ARG A 652 -9.63 -0.35 0.47
C ARG A 652 -10.83 0.12 -0.36
N PHE A 653 -10.77 0.04 -1.69
CA PHE A 653 -11.89 0.37 -2.60
C PHE A 653 -12.59 -0.86 -3.19
N ALA A 654 -12.24 -2.08 -2.74
CA ALA A 654 -12.97 -3.34 -3.01
C ALA A 654 -13.25 -3.69 -4.49
N LEU A 655 -12.47 -3.14 -5.44
CA LEU A 655 -12.59 -3.45 -6.88
C LEU A 655 -11.63 -4.55 -7.35
N ARG A 656 -10.57 -4.83 -6.59
CA ARG A 656 -9.55 -5.89 -6.86
C ARG A 656 -8.70 -6.16 -5.60
N ASP A 657 -8.41 -7.43 -5.32
CA ASP A 657 -7.67 -7.89 -4.12
C ASP A 657 -6.22 -7.40 -4.06
N SER A 658 -5.58 -7.28 -5.23
CA SER A 658 -4.29 -6.63 -5.38
C SER A 658 -4.51 -5.24 -5.97
N GLY A 659 -4.36 -4.20 -5.16
CA GLY A 659 -4.35 -2.82 -5.65
C GLY A 659 -3.46 -2.65 -6.89
N ILE A 660 -3.83 -1.75 -7.82
CA ILE A 660 -3.02 -1.51 -9.02
C ILE A 660 -1.87 -0.58 -8.65
N SER A 661 -0.68 -1.16 -8.45
CA SER A 661 0.57 -0.44 -8.26
C SER A 661 1.29 -0.24 -9.59
N LEU A 662 1.49 1.02 -10.00
CA LEU A 662 2.26 1.36 -11.20
C LEU A 662 3.47 2.22 -10.82
N PRO A 663 4.68 1.88 -11.30
CA PRO A 663 5.84 2.75 -11.17
C PRO A 663 5.57 4.12 -11.81
N LEU A 664 5.95 5.20 -11.12
CA LEU A 664 5.66 6.57 -11.57
C LEU A 664 6.18 6.83 -13.00
N HIS A 665 7.42 6.45 -13.29
CA HIS A 665 8.03 6.65 -14.60
C HIS A 665 7.27 5.93 -15.74
N GLU A 666 6.66 4.77 -15.47
CA GLU A 666 5.84 4.01 -16.42
C GLU A 666 4.55 4.79 -16.76
N MET A 667 3.86 5.29 -15.74
CA MET A 667 2.66 6.12 -15.92
C MET A 667 2.96 7.37 -16.75
N LEU A 668 4.06 8.06 -16.43
CA LEU A 668 4.47 9.27 -17.15
C LEU A 668 4.84 8.94 -18.60
N LEU A 669 5.60 7.86 -18.86
CA LEU A 669 5.96 7.46 -20.22
C LEU A 669 4.73 7.20 -21.10
N LEU A 670 3.73 6.47 -20.58
CA LEU A 670 2.50 6.17 -21.30
C LEU A 670 1.69 7.45 -21.59
N VAL A 671 1.56 8.35 -20.62
CA VAL A 671 0.87 9.63 -20.83
C VAL A 671 1.58 10.50 -21.87
N VAL A 672 2.92 10.57 -21.84
CA VAL A 672 3.69 11.32 -22.85
C VAL A 672 3.57 10.68 -24.24
N LEU A 673 3.58 9.34 -24.32
CA LEU A 673 3.37 8.64 -25.59
C LEU A 673 2.00 8.97 -26.18
N ILE A 674 0.93 8.86 -25.40
CA ILE A 674 -0.44 9.19 -25.85
C ILE A 674 -0.50 10.65 -26.29
N ALA A 675 0.07 11.57 -25.51
CA ALA A 675 0.13 12.98 -25.86
C ALA A 675 0.87 13.24 -27.17
N ALA A 676 2.01 12.57 -27.39
CA ALA A 676 2.77 12.67 -28.62
C ALA A 676 1.99 12.11 -29.83
N LEU A 677 1.36 10.94 -29.69
CA LEU A 677 0.55 10.32 -30.73
C LEU A 677 -0.68 11.16 -31.10
N LEU A 678 -1.40 11.70 -30.12
CA LEU A 678 -2.54 12.60 -30.35
C LEU A 678 -2.12 13.87 -31.09
N ARG A 679 -0.92 14.39 -30.77
CA ARG A 679 -0.36 15.55 -31.45
C ARG A 679 0.05 15.26 -32.90
N LEU A 680 0.55 14.05 -33.16
CA LEU A 680 0.88 13.57 -34.51
C LEU A 680 -0.38 13.27 -35.35
N GLY A 681 -1.39 12.64 -34.74
CA GLY A 681 -2.66 12.28 -35.39
C GLY A 681 -3.61 13.47 -35.64
N GLY A 682 -3.60 14.49 -34.77
CA GLY A 682 -4.38 15.72 -34.93
C GLY A 682 -3.80 16.75 -35.90
N GLY A 683 -2.67 16.43 -36.54
CA GLY A 683 -1.75 17.42 -37.14
C GLY A 683 -1.51 17.36 -38.63
N MET A 684 -2.33 16.66 -39.43
CA MET A 684 -2.29 16.75 -40.91
C MET A 684 -3.45 17.55 -41.53
N GLY A 685 -4.28 18.24 -40.73
CA GLY A 685 -5.49 18.91 -41.24
C GLY A 685 -5.55 20.45 -41.16
N LEU A 686 -5.03 21.10 -40.10
CA LEU A 686 -5.56 22.43 -39.74
C LEU A 686 -4.56 23.55 -39.41
N LEU A 687 -3.26 23.29 -39.37
CA LEU A 687 -2.26 24.34 -39.07
C LEU A 687 -1.17 24.56 -40.14
N ALA A 688 -1.12 23.73 -41.20
CA ALA A 688 -0.12 23.88 -42.26
C ALA A 688 -0.53 24.80 -43.42
N ARG A 689 -1.78 25.29 -43.47
CA ARG A 689 -2.28 26.09 -44.62
C ARG A 689 -2.28 27.61 -44.47
N ARG A 690 -1.64 28.19 -43.45
CA ARG A 690 -1.67 29.66 -43.24
C ARG A 690 -0.36 30.33 -42.83
N SER A 691 0.80 29.77 -43.19
CA SER A 691 2.09 30.46 -42.96
C SER A 691 3.06 30.36 -44.13
N SER A 692 2.61 30.74 -45.33
CA SER A 692 3.48 31.10 -46.44
C SER A 692 3.15 32.51 -46.94
N GLY A 693 4.03 33.48 -46.64
CA GLY A 693 4.08 34.80 -47.28
C GLY A 693 4.15 36.00 -46.31
N PRO A 694 5.28 36.73 -46.24
CA PRO A 694 5.35 38.00 -45.55
C PRO A 694 4.90 39.15 -46.49
N ARG A 695 3.79 39.83 -46.18
CA ARG A 695 3.52 41.18 -46.71
C ARG A 695 4.10 42.20 -45.73
N ARG A 696 5.14 42.92 -46.18
CA ARG A 696 5.68 44.11 -45.51
C ARG A 696 4.61 45.20 -45.52
N LEU A 697 4.38 45.81 -44.36
CA LEU A 697 3.75 47.12 -44.22
C LEU A 697 4.57 47.87 -43.16
N ALA A 698 5.32 48.86 -43.62
CA ALA A 698 6.03 49.80 -42.77
C ALA A 698 5.15 51.03 -42.52
N SER A 699 5.08 51.43 -41.26
CA SER A 699 4.72 52.77 -40.77
C SER A 699 5.77 53.80 -41.26
N THR A 700 5.53 55.09 -41.51
CA THR A 700 4.90 56.14 -40.68
C THR A 700 4.70 57.43 -41.51
N GLY A 701 3.62 58.19 -41.24
CA GLY A 701 3.69 59.62 -40.86
C GLY A 701 4.03 60.74 -41.87
N SER A 702 3.01 61.58 -42.12
CA SER A 702 2.98 63.06 -42.27
C SER A 702 3.40 63.77 -43.58
N ALA A 703 2.36 64.38 -44.17
CA ALA A 703 2.21 65.79 -44.58
C ALA A 703 2.85 66.35 -45.88
N SER A 704 1.93 66.96 -46.65
CA SER A 704 2.02 68.14 -47.53
C SER A 704 2.72 68.08 -48.91
N VAL A 705 1.85 68.27 -49.92
CA VAL A 705 1.91 69.26 -51.03
C VAL A 705 2.87 69.01 -52.21
N ALA A 706 2.21 68.79 -53.36
CA ALA A 706 2.46 69.24 -54.75
C ALA A 706 3.84 69.11 -55.42
N GLY A 707 3.82 68.50 -56.62
CA GLY A 707 4.43 69.07 -57.82
C GLY A 707 5.68 68.40 -58.41
N ALA A 708 5.56 67.99 -59.68
CA ALA A 708 6.58 67.88 -60.74
C ALA A 708 7.64 66.74 -60.72
N GLU A 709 7.49 65.84 -61.71
CA GLU A 709 8.42 65.36 -62.76
C GLU A 709 9.97 65.21 -62.57
N PRO A 710 10.62 64.36 -63.41
CA PRO A 710 11.65 63.38 -63.02
C PRO A 710 13.06 63.73 -63.52
N VAL A 711 14.10 62.89 -63.25
CA VAL A 711 15.32 62.70 -64.10
C VAL A 711 16.29 61.65 -63.48
N GLU A 712 16.55 60.59 -64.28
CA GLU A 712 17.81 59.98 -64.71
C GLU A 712 19.03 59.66 -63.79
N ALA A 713 19.47 58.38 -63.91
CA ALA A 713 20.74 57.90 -64.50
C ALA A 713 22.01 57.53 -63.68
N SER A 714 22.63 56.47 -64.24
CA SER A 714 24.05 56.04 -64.24
C SER A 714 24.55 55.19 -63.05
N VAL A 715 25.15 53.99 -63.16
CA VAL A 715 25.99 53.22 -64.13
C VAL A 715 27.46 53.10 -63.68
N ALA A 716 27.97 51.86 -63.82
CA ALA A 716 29.37 51.40 -63.86
C ALA A 716 30.16 51.38 -62.54
N GLY A 717 31.10 50.47 -62.25
CA GLY A 717 31.86 49.39 -62.92
C GLY A 717 32.90 48.93 -61.86
N ALA A 718 33.61 47.80 -61.86
CA ALA A 718 34.22 47.01 -62.93
C ALA A 718 34.75 45.67 -62.34
N GLU A 719 34.84 44.64 -63.18
CA GLU A 719 35.70 43.43 -63.07
C GLU A 719 37.05 43.68 -63.80
N PRO A 720 38.00 42.73 -64.07
CA PRO A 720 38.10 41.26 -63.83
C PRO A 720 39.51 40.74 -63.41
N VAL A 721 39.71 39.40 -63.30
CA VAL A 721 40.80 38.60 -63.94
C VAL A 721 40.75 37.10 -63.49
N GLU A 722 41.02 36.23 -64.46
CA GLU A 722 40.89 34.76 -64.56
C GLU A 722 41.91 33.90 -63.75
N ALA A 723 41.55 32.63 -63.44
CA ALA A 723 42.19 31.41 -63.98
C ALA A 723 41.78 30.10 -63.25
N SER A 724 41.71 29.02 -64.03
CA SER A 724 41.22 27.65 -63.81
C SER A 724 41.85 26.82 -62.67
N VAL A 725 41.04 26.12 -61.86
CA VAL A 725 41.34 24.78 -61.29
C VAL A 725 40.03 24.03 -61.02
N THR A 726 39.93 22.78 -61.48
CA THR A 726 38.91 21.77 -61.15
C THR A 726 38.59 21.70 -59.64
N PRO A 727 37.31 21.69 -59.21
CA PRO A 727 36.99 21.50 -57.79
C PRO A 727 37.33 20.06 -57.35
N PRO A 728 38.05 19.87 -56.23
CA PRO A 728 38.23 18.56 -55.64
C PRO A 728 36.87 18.02 -55.20
N ALA A 729 36.67 16.71 -55.37
CA ALA A 729 35.49 16.00 -54.90
C ALA A 729 35.26 16.32 -53.41
N ASN A 730 34.23 17.13 -53.13
CA ASN A 730 33.70 17.28 -51.79
C ASN A 730 33.26 15.89 -51.31
N PRO A 731 33.79 15.35 -50.20
CA PRO A 731 33.19 14.18 -49.60
C PRO A 731 31.78 14.61 -49.16
N ARG A 732 30.76 14.05 -49.80
CA ARG A 732 29.37 14.16 -49.34
C ARG A 732 29.36 13.82 -47.84
N PRO A 733 28.80 14.67 -46.96
CA PRO A 733 28.58 14.25 -45.58
C PRO A 733 27.69 13.00 -45.60
N PRO A 734 27.98 11.96 -44.81
CA PRO A 734 27.19 10.75 -44.81
C PRO A 734 25.76 11.07 -44.37
N VAL A 735 24.80 10.55 -45.14
CA VAL A 735 23.37 10.61 -44.84
C VAL A 735 23.12 10.01 -43.44
N PRO A 736 22.25 10.60 -42.58
CA PRO A 736 21.98 10.12 -41.20
C PRO A 736 21.55 8.66 -41.07
N GLY A 737 21.22 7.97 -42.18
CA GLY A 737 20.82 6.56 -42.20
C GLY A 737 21.95 5.56 -41.89
N ILE A 738 23.22 5.93 -42.02
CA ILE A 738 24.33 4.96 -41.86
C ILE A 738 24.67 4.69 -40.38
N ILE A 739 24.43 5.64 -39.46
CA ILE A 739 24.81 5.50 -38.04
C ILE A 739 23.86 4.53 -37.30
N TRP A 740 22.56 4.53 -37.63
CA TRP A 740 21.59 3.57 -37.09
C TRP A 740 21.83 2.12 -37.56
N SER A 741 22.38 1.93 -38.77
CA SER A 741 22.56 0.58 -39.34
C SER A 741 23.40 -0.36 -38.45
N SER A 742 24.42 0.18 -37.77
CA SER A 742 25.33 -0.59 -36.90
C SER A 742 24.75 -0.95 -35.52
N TRP A 743 23.72 -0.24 -35.07
CA TRP A 743 23.08 -0.46 -33.76
C TRP A 743 21.70 -1.12 -33.87
N LEU A 744 21.05 -1.02 -35.04
CA LEU A 744 19.74 -1.61 -35.29
C LEU A 744 19.78 -3.14 -35.20
N LEU A 745 20.73 -3.78 -35.89
CA LEU A 745 20.88 -5.24 -35.90
C LEU A 745 21.09 -5.83 -34.48
N PRO A 746 22.06 -5.36 -33.67
CA PRO A 746 22.22 -5.88 -32.32
C PRO A 746 21.03 -5.55 -31.40
N THR A 747 20.34 -4.42 -31.61
CA THR A 747 19.11 -4.09 -30.85
C THR A 747 17.96 -5.02 -31.23
N THR A 748 17.78 -5.30 -32.52
CA THR A 748 16.78 -6.27 -32.99
C THR A 748 17.08 -7.67 -32.46
N LEU A 749 18.35 -8.10 -32.48
CA LEU A 749 18.75 -9.38 -31.89
C LEU A 749 18.47 -9.42 -30.38
N PHE A 750 18.72 -8.33 -29.65
CA PHE A 750 18.40 -8.23 -28.23
C PHE A 750 16.89 -8.38 -27.97
N VAL A 751 16.04 -7.72 -28.75
CA VAL A 751 14.58 -7.87 -28.65
C VAL A 751 14.13 -9.28 -28.99
N LEU A 752 14.68 -9.89 -30.05
CA LEU A 752 14.38 -11.27 -30.40
C LEU A 752 14.83 -12.26 -29.31
N ALA A 753 15.98 -12.02 -28.68
CA ALA A 753 16.46 -12.83 -27.56
C ALA A 753 15.58 -12.69 -26.31
N ALA A 754 15.05 -11.49 -26.03
CA ALA A 754 14.09 -11.29 -24.96
C ALA A 754 12.73 -11.93 -25.25
N LEU A 755 12.24 -11.86 -26.49
CA LEU A 755 11.05 -12.58 -26.94
C LEU A 755 11.25 -14.09 -26.84
N TRP A 756 12.43 -14.59 -27.21
CA TRP A 756 12.82 -15.98 -27.00
C TRP A 756 12.76 -16.34 -25.51
N GLY A 757 13.28 -15.47 -24.63
CA GLY A 757 13.17 -15.64 -23.17
C GLY A 757 11.73 -15.73 -22.66
N VAL A 758 10.74 -15.09 -23.30
CA VAL A 758 9.31 -15.28 -22.98
C VAL A 758 8.78 -16.61 -23.52
N LEU A 759 9.21 -17.02 -24.71
CA LEU A 759 8.75 -18.25 -25.34
C LEU A 759 9.18 -19.50 -24.56
N ILE A 760 10.38 -19.50 -24.00
CA ILE A 760 10.93 -20.62 -23.23
C ILE A 760 10.57 -20.59 -21.74
N ALA A 761 10.03 -19.48 -21.24
CA ALA A 761 9.63 -19.35 -19.85
C ALA A 761 8.43 -20.24 -19.52
N GLU A 762 8.52 -20.98 -18.41
CA GLU A 762 7.43 -21.78 -17.87
C GLU A 762 6.31 -20.86 -17.35
N ALA A 763 6.67 -19.88 -16.51
CA ALA A 763 5.74 -18.86 -16.03
C ALA A 763 5.70 -17.64 -16.97
N ARG A 764 4.81 -17.69 -17.96
CA ARG A 764 4.68 -16.65 -19.00
C ARG A 764 4.25 -15.27 -18.48
N GLY A 765 3.46 -15.21 -17.40
CA GLY A 765 3.01 -13.95 -16.80
C GLY A 765 4.18 -13.07 -16.30
N PRO A 766 5.01 -13.58 -15.37
CA PRO A 766 6.25 -12.93 -14.94
C PRO A 766 7.19 -12.56 -16.10
N ALA A 767 7.37 -13.47 -17.07
CA ALA A 767 8.20 -13.23 -18.25
C ALA A 767 7.71 -12.06 -19.12
N LEU A 768 6.40 -11.95 -19.37
CA LEU A 768 5.80 -10.83 -20.10
C LEU A 768 5.94 -9.50 -19.35
N ARG A 769 5.84 -9.52 -18.02
CA ARG A 769 6.08 -8.35 -17.18
C ARG A 769 7.53 -7.89 -17.30
N GLU A 770 8.50 -8.80 -17.21
CA GLU A 770 9.91 -8.47 -17.37
C GLU A 770 10.23 -7.98 -18.78
N LEU A 771 9.69 -8.61 -19.84
CA LEU A 771 9.84 -8.13 -21.22
C LEU A 771 9.35 -6.68 -21.36
N ARG A 772 8.19 -6.38 -20.78
CA ARG A 772 7.60 -5.04 -20.79
C ARG A 772 8.52 -4.03 -20.10
N TRP A 773 8.96 -4.32 -18.88
CA TRP A 773 9.73 -3.39 -18.04
C TRP A 773 11.20 -3.23 -18.46
N MET A 774 11.85 -4.32 -18.87
CA MET A 774 13.29 -4.33 -19.15
C MET A 774 13.62 -4.12 -20.62
N VAL A 775 12.67 -4.30 -21.55
CA VAL A 775 12.97 -4.24 -22.99
C VAL A 775 12.06 -3.26 -23.71
N ILE A 776 10.74 -3.50 -23.68
CA ILE A 776 9.81 -2.70 -24.49
C ILE A 776 9.77 -1.25 -24.04
N GLN A 777 9.61 -0.99 -22.75
CA GLN A 777 9.47 0.37 -22.24
C GLN A 777 10.74 1.24 -22.35
N PRO A 778 11.96 0.75 -22.02
CA PRO A 778 13.19 1.49 -22.27
C PRO A 778 13.40 1.85 -23.75
N LEU A 779 13.12 0.91 -24.66
CA LEU A 779 13.23 1.14 -26.11
C LEU A 779 12.15 2.10 -26.61
N LEU A 780 10.93 2.00 -26.10
CA LEU A 780 9.84 2.93 -26.36
C LEU A 780 10.20 4.35 -25.91
N PHE A 781 10.80 4.49 -24.73
CA PHE A 781 11.30 5.77 -24.23
C PHE A 781 12.35 6.38 -25.15
N VAL A 782 13.37 5.60 -25.55
CA VAL A 782 14.41 6.08 -26.49
C VAL A 782 13.84 6.39 -27.87
N GLY A 783 12.93 5.56 -28.39
CA GLY A 783 12.26 5.78 -29.66
C GLY A 783 11.42 7.06 -29.66
N LEU A 784 10.67 7.29 -28.58
CA LEU A 784 9.89 8.52 -28.39
C LEU A 784 10.80 9.76 -28.27
N ALA A 785 11.89 9.66 -27.50
CA ALA A 785 12.89 10.72 -27.39
C ALA A 785 13.52 11.05 -28.76
N ALA A 786 13.85 10.05 -29.56
CA ALA A 786 14.38 10.24 -30.91
C ALA A 786 13.36 10.91 -31.85
N GLY A 787 12.09 10.50 -31.80
CA GLY A 787 11.01 11.13 -32.56
C GLY A 787 10.80 12.61 -32.19
N LEU A 788 10.81 12.93 -30.89
CA LEU A 788 10.70 14.30 -30.41
C LEU A 788 11.95 15.14 -30.71
N ALA A 789 13.15 14.54 -30.67
CA ALA A 789 14.39 15.21 -31.05
C ALA A 789 14.40 15.59 -32.54
N GLY A 790 13.89 14.72 -33.41
CA GLY A 790 13.79 14.96 -34.86
C GLY A 790 12.77 16.05 -35.24
N TRP A 791 11.81 16.36 -34.36
CA TRP A 791 10.84 17.44 -34.57
C TRP A 791 11.45 18.84 -34.34
N HIS A 792 12.44 18.97 -33.46
CA HIS A 792 13.17 20.22 -33.31
C HIS A 792 14.16 20.40 -34.47
N THR A 793 14.34 21.63 -34.98
CA THR A 793 15.27 21.92 -36.10
C THR A 793 16.64 21.29 -35.86
N GLN A 794 17.34 20.86 -36.92
CA GLN A 794 18.63 20.14 -36.87
C GLN A 794 19.69 20.75 -35.90
N GLN A 795 19.62 22.05 -35.60
CA GLN A 795 20.50 22.72 -34.62
C GLN A 795 20.12 22.49 -33.14
N ARG A 796 18.88 22.10 -32.80
CA ARG A 796 18.39 21.89 -31.42
C ARG A 796 18.34 20.42 -30.99
N GLY A 797 18.34 19.47 -31.92
CA GLY A 797 18.23 18.03 -31.62
C GLY A 797 19.35 17.48 -30.73
N GLY A 798 20.60 17.89 -30.96
CA GLY A 798 21.74 17.50 -30.11
C GLY A 798 21.66 18.04 -28.68
N ASN A 799 21.01 19.19 -28.48
CA ASN A 799 20.81 19.78 -27.15
C ASN A 799 19.74 19.04 -26.34
N TYR A 800 18.74 18.44 -27.00
CA TYR A 800 17.66 17.73 -26.30
C TYR A 800 18.14 16.46 -25.57
N TRP A 801 18.99 15.66 -26.21
CA TRP A 801 19.61 14.48 -25.58
C TRP A 801 20.43 14.83 -24.33
N ARG A 802 21.11 15.99 -24.34
CA ARG A 802 21.83 16.49 -23.16
C ARG A 802 20.88 16.87 -22.03
N VAL A 803 19.73 17.47 -22.33
CA VAL A 803 18.73 17.82 -21.31
C VAL A 803 18.09 16.57 -20.70
N LEU A 804 17.82 15.52 -21.48
CA LEU A 804 17.36 14.22 -20.96
C LEU A 804 18.39 13.60 -20.01
N LEU A 805 19.67 13.66 -20.39
CA LEU A 805 20.77 13.18 -19.55
C LEU A 805 20.90 13.98 -18.24
N GLN A 806 20.66 15.29 -18.29
CA GLN A 806 20.62 16.15 -17.10
C GLN A 806 19.44 15.80 -16.19
N ALA A 807 18.25 15.57 -16.76
CA ALA A 807 17.08 15.17 -16.00
C ALA A 807 17.29 13.83 -15.28
N TRP A 808 17.90 12.86 -15.96
CA TRP A 808 18.36 11.60 -15.35
C TRP A 808 19.33 11.84 -14.19
N LEU A 809 20.35 12.68 -14.39
CA LEU A 809 21.34 12.97 -13.35
C LEU A 809 20.72 13.68 -12.14
N VAL A 810 19.77 14.59 -12.35
CA VAL A 810 19.02 15.25 -11.26
C VAL A 810 18.27 14.22 -10.42
N GLY A 811 17.60 13.24 -11.06
CA GLY A 811 16.98 12.12 -10.36
C GLY A 811 17.98 11.35 -9.49
N GLY A 812 19.16 11.05 -10.03
CA GLY A 812 20.25 10.40 -9.31
C GLY A 812 20.75 11.20 -8.10
N VAL A 813 20.94 12.51 -8.24
CA VAL A 813 21.35 13.40 -7.14
C VAL A 813 20.29 13.47 -6.05
N ILE A 814 19.00 13.55 -6.40
CA ILE A 814 17.89 13.51 -5.43
C ILE A 814 17.94 12.19 -4.64
N SER A 815 18.10 11.06 -5.34
CA SER A 815 18.23 9.74 -4.71
C SER A 815 19.44 9.66 -3.76
N ALA A 816 20.58 10.20 -4.18
CA ALA A 816 21.80 10.26 -3.38
C ALA A 816 21.64 11.13 -2.11
N LEU A 817 20.99 12.29 -2.23
CA LEU A 817 20.70 13.17 -1.08
C LEU A 817 19.79 12.47 -0.08
N ILE A 818 18.75 11.78 -0.54
CA ILE A 818 17.85 11.00 0.32
C ILE A 818 18.62 9.91 1.06
N ALA A 819 19.52 9.19 0.39
CA ALA A 819 20.36 8.17 1.03
C ALA A 819 21.32 8.76 2.08
N LEU A 820 21.93 9.92 1.82
CA LEU A 820 22.81 10.60 2.78
C LEU A 820 22.04 11.14 3.99
N LEU A 821 20.84 11.68 3.79
CA LEU A 821 19.96 12.08 4.89
C LEU A 821 19.52 10.87 5.71
N GLN A 822 19.21 9.75 5.05
CA GLN A 822 18.88 8.48 5.71
C GLN A 822 20.03 7.98 6.59
N LEU A 823 21.28 8.14 6.14
CA LEU A 823 22.48 7.82 6.93
C LEU A 823 22.60 8.75 8.14
N ALA A 824 22.32 10.04 7.96
CA ALA A 824 22.41 11.06 9.00
C ALA A 824 21.28 11.02 10.05
N GLY A 825 20.37 10.04 10.01
CA GLY A 825 19.27 9.93 10.96
C GLY A 825 17.88 10.25 10.39
N PHE A 826 17.79 10.92 9.24
CA PHE A 826 16.54 11.45 8.69
C PHE A 826 15.99 10.60 7.54
N ASN A 827 14.99 9.75 7.81
CA ASN A 827 14.38 8.91 6.78
C ASN A 827 13.23 9.63 6.06
N LEU A 828 13.47 10.08 4.83
CA LEU A 828 12.45 10.74 3.99
C LEU A 828 11.64 9.76 3.11
N VAL A 829 12.06 8.48 3.02
CA VAL A 829 11.40 7.46 2.18
C VAL A 829 9.89 7.37 2.47
N PRO A 830 9.41 7.37 3.73
CA PRO A 830 7.99 7.23 4.03
C PRO A 830 7.11 8.38 3.50
N ILE A 831 7.69 9.53 3.14
CA ILE A 831 6.95 10.65 2.54
C ILE A 831 6.49 10.30 1.12
N PHE A 832 7.22 9.43 0.43
CA PHE A 832 6.98 9.08 -0.98
C PHE A 832 6.14 7.82 -1.17
N GLY A 833 6.00 6.99 -0.13
CA GLY A 833 5.24 5.74 -0.16
C GLY A 833 6.00 4.58 0.50
N THR A 834 5.47 3.37 0.29
CA THR A 834 6.06 2.11 0.73
C THR A 834 6.94 1.51 -0.37
N LYS A 835 8.07 0.91 0.02
CA LYS A 835 8.93 0.21 -0.93
C LYS A 835 8.35 -1.16 -1.30
N ALA A 836 8.36 -1.50 -2.58
CA ALA A 836 8.14 -2.84 -3.07
C ALA A 836 9.38 -3.70 -2.75
N GLY A 837 9.38 -4.35 -1.58
CA GLY A 837 10.42 -5.26 -1.12
C GLY A 837 10.43 -5.49 0.39
N PHE A 838 10.93 -6.64 0.83
CA PHE A 838 11.02 -7.04 2.24
C PHE A 838 12.37 -6.58 2.82
N GLY A 839 12.43 -5.40 3.44
CA GLY A 839 13.65 -4.95 4.09
C GLY A 839 13.51 -3.63 4.85
N ALA A 840 14.21 -3.51 5.98
CA ALA A 840 14.32 -2.27 6.71
C ALA A 840 15.12 -1.22 5.91
N ASP A 841 14.77 0.05 6.06
CA ASP A 841 15.44 1.15 5.35
C ASP A 841 16.92 1.33 5.74
N ARG A 842 17.30 0.83 6.93
CA ARG A 842 18.67 0.75 7.45
C ARG A 842 19.02 -0.69 7.72
N PHE A 843 20.17 -1.12 7.21
CA PHE A 843 20.67 -2.47 7.42
C PHE A 843 21.89 -2.41 8.32
N LEU A 844 21.86 -3.10 9.46
CA LEU A 844 23.06 -3.36 10.25
C LEU A 844 23.63 -4.69 9.75
N VAL A 845 24.70 -4.63 8.97
CA VAL A 845 25.37 -5.83 8.44
C VAL A 845 26.84 -5.74 8.82
N GLU A 846 27.38 -6.81 9.40
CA GLU A 846 28.77 -6.88 9.88
C GLU A 846 29.12 -5.73 10.88
N GLY A 847 28.14 -5.15 11.57
CA GLY A 847 28.34 -4.04 12.53
C GLY A 847 28.52 -2.66 11.90
N VAL A 848 28.11 -2.48 10.63
CA VAL A 848 28.10 -1.17 9.94
C VAL A 848 26.68 -0.86 9.46
N GLN A 849 26.27 0.40 9.64
CA GLN A 849 24.98 0.91 9.17
C GLN A 849 25.05 1.21 7.67
N ARG A 850 24.29 0.44 6.86
CA ARG A 850 24.16 0.61 5.42
C ARG A 850 22.83 1.29 5.08
N VAL A 851 22.83 2.11 4.04
CA VAL A 851 21.64 2.81 3.55
C VAL A 851 21.23 2.36 2.16
N SER A 852 19.92 2.35 1.91
CA SER A 852 19.31 1.94 0.64
C SER A 852 18.70 3.10 -0.15
N GLY A 853 18.48 4.26 0.48
CA GLY A 853 17.89 5.44 -0.15
C GLY A 853 16.49 5.14 -0.67
N LEU A 854 16.23 5.48 -1.94
CA LEU A 854 14.96 5.13 -2.62
C LEU A 854 14.89 3.67 -3.10
N TYR A 855 15.96 2.89 -2.98
CA TYR A 855 16.03 1.52 -3.49
C TYR A 855 15.70 0.47 -2.41
N GLY A 856 15.37 -0.75 -2.84
CA GLY A 856 15.07 -1.87 -1.92
C GLY A 856 16.29 -2.44 -1.19
N HIS A 857 17.51 -2.22 -1.70
CA HIS A 857 18.74 -2.80 -1.12
C HIS A 857 19.95 -1.87 -1.31
N PRO A 858 20.93 -1.81 -0.39
CA PRO A 858 22.12 -0.95 -0.54
C PRO A 858 22.94 -1.25 -1.80
N ASN A 859 23.00 -2.50 -2.27
CA ASN A 859 23.70 -2.80 -3.53
C ASN A 859 23.06 -2.11 -4.75
N ASN A 860 21.73 -1.98 -4.76
CA ASN A 860 20.99 -1.30 -5.84
C ASN A 860 21.32 0.19 -5.85
N LEU A 861 21.39 0.82 -4.67
CA LEU A 861 21.87 2.19 -4.53
C LEU A 861 23.30 2.34 -5.07
N GLY A 862 24.22 1.45 -4.67
CA GLY A 862 25.60 1.45 -5.14
C GLY A 862 25.72 1.27 -6.66
N LEU A 863 24.92 0.35 -7.24
CA LEU A 863 24.80 0.15 -8.69
C LEU A 863 24.37 1.44 -9.40
N ALA A 864 23.30 2.07 -8.93
CA ALA A 864 22.78 3.30 -9.53
C ALA A 864 23.80 4.44 -9.44
N MET A 865 24.35 4.69 -8.23
CA MET A 865 25.35 5.75 -8.00
C MET A 865 26.61 5.57 -8.84
N GLY A 866 27.03 4.32 -9.09
CA GLY A 866 28.17 3.98 -9.95
C GLY A 866 28.02 4.45 -11.41
N ARG A 867 26.78 4.76 -11.85
CA ARG A 867 26.49 5.29 -13.19
C ARG A 867 26.42 6.83 -13.21
N TYR A 868 25.92 7.45 -12.13
CA TYR A 868 25.72 8.91 -12.06
C TYR A 868 27.02 9.69 -11.89
N TRP A 869 27.87 9.30 -10.94
CA TRP A 869 29.03 10.11 -10.56
C TRP A 869 30.08 10.28 -11.67
N PRO A 870 30.41 9.27 -12.52
CA PRO A 870 31.45 9.44 -13.54
C PRO A 870 31.05 10.48 -14.58
N LEU A 871 29.75 10.53 -14.91
CA LEU A 871 29.19 11.48 -15.84
C LEU A 871 29.17 12.91 -15.26
N ALA A 872 28.75 13.06 -13.99
CA ALA A 872 28.82 14.34 -13.31
C ALA A 872 30.26 14.88 -13.27
N ALA A 873 31.24 14.01 -13.02
CA ALA A 873 32.65 14.38 -12.92
C ALA A 873 33.21 14.91 -14.25
N VAL A 874 32.95 14.23 -15.37
CA VAL A 874 33.42 14.68 -16.69
C VAL A 874 32.74 15.98 -17.14
N VAL A 875 31.47 16.21 -16.78
CA VAL A 875 30.77 17.46 -17.08
C VAL A 875 31.33 18.60 -16.23
N ALA A 876 31.62 18.36 -14.94
CA ALA A 876 32.28 19.33 -14.07
C ALA A 876 33.64 19.74 -14.63
N TYR A 877 34.46 18.76 -15.05
CA TYR A 877 35.75 19.00 -15.68
C TYR A 877 35.59 19.81 -16.98
N ALA A 878 34.69 19.39 -17.88
CA ALA A 878 34.49 20.07 -19.15
C ALA A 878 34.03 21.53 -18.96
N ALA A 879 33.13 21.79 -18.01
CA ALA A 879 32.70 23.14 -17.65
C ALA A 879 33.83 23.98 -17.06
N TRP A 880 34.68 23.37 -16.21
CA TRP A 880 35.82 24.05 -15.58
C TRP A 880 36.81 24.60 -16.60
N TRP A 881 37.16 23.78 -17.59
CA TRP A 881 38.12 24.14 -18.65
C TRP A 881 37.54 25.06 -19.71
N ARG A 882 36.21 25.08 -19.86
CA ARG A 882 35.49 26.02 -20.73
C ARG A 882 35.22 27.38 -20.06
N GLY A 883 35.67 27.58 -18.81
CA GLY A 883 35.51 28.84 -18.08
C GLY A 883 34.16 29.01 -17.35
N ALA A 884 33.26 28.03 -17.44
CA ALA A 884 31.95 28.05 -16.79
C ALA A 884 32.04 27.59 -15.33
N LYS A 885 32.76 28.33 -14.49
CA LYS A 885 33.07 27.95 -13.09
C LYS A 885 31.83 27.64 -12.22
N PRO A 886 30.73 28.40 -12.26
CA PRO A 886 29.54 28.08 -11.46
C PRO A 886 28.93 26.73 -11.84
N ILE A 887 28.88 26.41 -13.13
CA ILE A 887 28.39 25.12 -13.63
C ILE A 887 29.33 24.01 -13.19
N ALA A 888 30.64 24.23 -13.27
CA ALA A 888 31.63 23.25 -12.82
C ALA A 888 31.46 22.90 -11.33
N TRP A 889 31.26 23.89 -10.46
CA TRP A 889 31.00 23.66 -9.03
C TRP A 889 29.71 22.88 -8.78
N LEU A 890 28.63 23.18 -9.52
CA LEU A 890 27.36 22.45 -9.41
C LEU A 890 27.53 20.95 -9.72
N TYR A 891 28.19 20.62 -10.83
CA TYR A 891 28.41 19.23 -11.22
C TYR A 891 29.47 18.53 -10.34
N LEU A 892 30.43 19.27 -9.79
CA LEU A 892 31.35 18.73 -8.80
C LEU A 892 30.61 18.35 -7.51
N LEU A 893 29.71 19.21 -7.02
CA LEU A 893 28.86 18.89 -5.89
C LEU A 893 27.99 17.65 -6.17
N ALA A 894 27.36 17.57 -7.35
CA ALA A 894 26.61 16.39 -7.77
C ALA A 894 27.47 15.12 -7.75
N THR A 895 28.72 15.22 -8.21
CA THR A 895 29.70 14.12 -8.17
C THR A 895 29.95 13.67 -6.74
N LEU A 896 30.26 14.60 -5.84
CA LEU A 896 30.58 14.31 -4.43
C LEU A 896 29.38 13.70 -3.68
N VAL A 897 28.18 14.20 -3.93
CA VAL A 897 26.94 13.68 -3.35
C VAL A 897 26.67 12.24 -3.81
N CYS A 898 26.79 11.96 -5.11
CA CYS A 898 26.61 10.60 -5.64
C CYS A 898 27.70 9.65 -5.13
N LEU A 899 28.96 10.10 -5.05
CA LEU A 899 30.06 9.31 -4.50
C LEU A 899 29.85 9.02 -3.01
N GLY A 900 29.39 10.01 -2.25
CA GLY A 900 29.04 9.85 -0.83
C GLY A 900 27.95 8.81 -0.61
N ALA A 901 26.88 8.84 -1.41
CA ALA A 901 25.81 7.84 -1.36
C ALA A 901 26.31 6.44 -1.77
N LEU A 902 27.20 6.36 -2.78
CA LEU A 902 27.87 5.13 -3.17
C LEU A 902 28.67 4.54 -2.01
N LEU A 903 29.46 5.37 -1.31
CA LEU A 903 30.22 4.95 -0.13
C LEU A 903 29.30 4.50 1.00
N ALA A 904 28.24 5.25 1.29
CA ALA A 904 27.23 4.94 2.31
C ALA A 904 26.46 3.63 2.06
N SER A 905 26.44 3.14 0.82
CA SER A 905 25.83 1.84 0.49
C SER A 905 26.61 0.62 1.02
N PHE A 906 27.91 0.78 1.30
CA PHE A 906 28.84 -0.31 1.61
C PHE A 906 28.78 -1.48 0.60
N SER A 907 28.47 -1.20 -0.66
CA SER A 907 28.52 -2.19 -1.73
C SER A 907 29.95 -2.35 -2.25
N ARG A 908 30.59 -3.49 -1.91
CA ARG A 908 31.95 -3.83 -2.36
C ARG A 908 32.06 -3.86 -3.90
N GLY A 909 31.02 -4.36 -4.58
CA GLY A 909 30.93 -4.35 -6.06
C GLY A 909 30.86 -2.92 -6.63
N ALA A 910 30.16 -2.00 -5.95
CA ALA A 910 30.13 -0.60 -6.35
C ALA A 910 31.49 0.09 -6.18
N TYR A 911 32.26 -0.27 -5.15
CA TYR A 911 33.61 0.27 -4.94
C TYR A 911 34.55 -0.15 -6.07
N LEU A 912 34.52 -1.44 -6.45
CA LEU A 912 35.29 -1.94 -7.60
C LEU A 912 34.90 -1.18 -8.89
N GLY A 913 33.60 -1.04 -9.14
CA GLY A 913 33.10 -0.26 -10.27
C GLY A 913 33.56 1.20 -10.25
N ALA A 914 33.56 1.85 -9.08
CA ALA A 914 34.02 3.23 -8.94
C ALA A 914 35.52 3.37 -9.23
N VAL A 915 36.37 2.42 -8.81
CA VAL A 915 37.81 2.43 -9.13
C VAL A 915 38.03 2.30 -10.64
N VAL A 916 37.30 1.40 -11.31
CA VAL A 916 37.36 1.23 -12.76
C VAL A 916 36.94 2.51 -13.49
N ALA A 917 35.81 3.10 -13.11
CA ALA A 917 35.36 4.37 -13.68
C ALA A 917 36.35 5.50 -13.45
N LEU A 918 36.94 5.60 -12.25
CA LEU A 918 37.94 6.62 -11.94
C LEU A 918 39.18 6.49 -12.85
N GLY A 919 39.66 5.26 -13.08
CA GLY A 919 40.77 5.01 -14.00
C GLY A 919 40.45 5.49 -15.43
N ILE A 920 39.25 5.19 -15.92
CA ILE A 920 38.81 5.59 -17.26
C ILE A 920 38.66 7.11 -17.36
N VAL A 921 38.04 7.75 -16.37
CA VAL A 921 37.88 9.21 -16.31
C VAL A 921 39.26 9.88 -16.24
N ALA A 922 40.16 9.41 -15.39
CA ALA A 922 41.52 9.95 -15.27
C ALA A 922 42.28 9.85 -16.60
N LEU A 923 42.29 8.67 -17.23
CA LEU A 923 42.95 8.44 -18.53
C LEU A 923 42.33 9.27 -19.66
N GLY A 924 41.00 9.37 -19.70
CA GLY A 924 40.27 10.11 -20.71
C GLY A 924 40.41 11.63 -20.60
N LEU A 925 40.63 12.16 -19.39
CA LEU A 925 40.77 13.60 -19.11
C LEU A 925 42.24 14.08 -19.01
N LEU A 926 43.22 13.18 -19.11
CA LEU A 926 44.65 13.49 -19.00
C LEU A 926 45.16 14.26 -20.25
N PRO A 927 45.75 15.48 -20.09
CA PRO A 927 46.34 16.23 -21.20
C PRO A 927 47.44 15.46 -21.95
N ARG A 928 47.44 15.51 -23.30
CA ARG A 928 48.40 14.77 -24.16
C ARG A 928 49.88 15.02 -23.85
N GLN A 929 50.22 16.23 -23.39
CA GLN A 929 51.60 16.58 -23.04
C GLN A 929 52.11 15.79 -21.83
N LEU A 930 51.19 15.32 -20.97
CA LEU A 930 51.48 14.54 -19.78
C LEU A 930 51.58 13.04 -20.09
N TRP A 931 50.91 12.54 -21.13
CA TRP A 931 51.02 11.13 -21.58
C TRP A 931 52.44 10.70 -21.95
N ARG A 932 53.28 11.65 -22.42
CA ARG A 932 54.69 11.41 -22.78
C ARG A 932 55.64 11.35 -21.58
N LYS A 933 55.24 11.81 -20.39
CA LYS A 933 56.12 11.86 -19.21
C LYS A 933 56.03 10.56 -18.42
N ARG A 934 57.03 9.68 -18.59
CA ARG A 934 57.17 8.40 -17.85
C ARG A 934 56.93 8.55 -16.33
N ARG A 935 57.35 9.65 -15.71
CA ARG A 935 57.16 9.92 -14.26
C ARG A 935 55.70 9.95 -13.79
N LEU A 936 54.75 10.31 -14.65
CA LEU A 936 53.32 10.30 -14.31
C LEU A 936 52.72 8.89 -14.34
N TRP A 937 53.25 8.01 -15.18
CA TRP A 937 52.93 6.58 -15.16
C TRP A 937 53.46 5.91 -13.89
N TRP A 938 54.66 6.30 -13.43
CA TRP A 938 55.20 5.84 -12.14
C TRP A 938 54.42 6.38 -10.94
N ALA A 939 53.99 7.65 -10.96
CA ALA A 939 53.17 8.23 -9.90
C ALA A 939 51.75 7.63 -9.86
N GLY A 940 51.12 7.45 -11.02
CA GLY A 940 49.81 6.80 -11.14
C GLY A 940 49.87 5.31 -10.79
N GLY A 941 50.91 4.60 -11.24
CA GLY A 941 51.19 3.22 -10.86
C GLY A 941 51.53 3.08 -9.36
N GLY A 942 52.22 4.05 -8.77
CA GLY A 942 52.50 4.11 -7.34
C GLY A 942 51.25 4.37 -6.51
N LEU A 943 50.34 5.24 -6.95
CA LEU A 943 49.05 5.47 -6.30
C LEU A 943 48.13 4.25 -6.39
N ALA A 944 48.07 3.63 -7.57
CA ALA A 944 47.35 2.36 -7.75
C ALA A 944 47.97 1.24 -6.91
N GLY A 945 49.30 1.18 -6.84
CA GLY A 945 50.05 0.27 -5.99
C GLY A 945 49.77 0.48 -4.50
N LEU A 946 49.71 1.72 -4.02
CA LEU A 946 49.31 2.05 -2.64
C LEU A 946 47.87 1.67 -2.33
N LEU A 947 46.96 1.82 -3.31
CA LEU A 947 45.56 1.42 -3.17
C LEU A 947 45.42 -0.10 -3.09
N VAL A 948 46.15 -0.84 -3.93
CA VAL A 948 46.25 -2.31 -3.89
C VAL A 948 46.92 -2.77 -2.59
N LEU A 949 47.96 -2.09 -2.12
CA LEU A 949 48.64 -2.37 -0.86
C LEU A 949 47.71 -2.11 0.34
N GLY A 950 46.91 -1.05 0.29
CA GLY A 950 45.90 -0.72 1.30
C GLY A 950 44.78 -1.76 1.38
N ILE A 951 44.31 -2.24 0.21
CA ILE A 951 43.34 -3.35 0.13
C ILE A 951 43.98 -4.64 0.66
N GLY A 952 45.23 -4.95 0.26
CA GLY A 952 45.97 -6.11 0.75
C GLY A 952 46.22 -6.08 2.25
N LEU A 953 46.55 -4.91 2.80
CA LEU A 953 46.75 -4.69 4.24
C LEU A 953 45.43 -4.82 5.01
N SER A 954 44.30 -4.35 4.47
CA SER A 954 42.99 -4.57 5.09
C SER A 954 42.58 -6.05 5.14
N ILE A 955 42.98 -6.84 4.14
CA ILE A 955 42.79 -8.29 4.11
C ILE A 955 43.71 -8.96 5.15
N ALA A 956 44.99 -8.56 5.21
CA ALA A 956 45.96 -9.11 6.16
C ALA A 956 45.66 -8.76 7.63
N LEU A 957 45.05 -7.61 7.89
CA LEU A 957 44.62 -7.17 9.22
C LEU A 957 43.26 -7.76 9.66
N GLY A 958 42.68 -8.67 8.88
CA GLY A 958 41.41 -9.33 9.24
C GLY A 958 40.21 -8.40 9.29
N ILE A 959 40.26 -7.24 8.61
CA ILE A 959 39.12 -6.32 8.53
C ILE A 959 38.13 -6.89 7.52
N GLU A 960 37.31 -7.86 7.94
CA GLU A 960 36.34 -8.58 7.07
C GLU A 960 35.47 -7.63 6.24
N ARG A 961 35.14 -6.48 6.79
CA ARG A 961 34.32 -5.41 6.18
C ARG A 961 34.90 -4.84 4.87
N LEU A 962 36.24 -4.89 4.71
CA LEU A 962 36.97 -4.41 3.53
C LEU A 962 37.50 -5.55 2.64
N ASN A 963 37.31 -6.81 3.07
CA ASN A 963 37.75 -7.98 2.31
C ASN A 963 36.81 -8.21 1.11
N PRO A 964 37.28 -8.07 -0.15
CA PRO A 964 36.46 -8.36 -1.32
C PRO A 964 36.02 -9.83 -1.42
N PHE A 965 36.63 -10.72 -0.63
CA PHE A 965 36.46 -12.18 -0.63
C PHE A 965 35.97 -12.74 0.73
N GLY A 966 35.35 -11.94 1.59
CA GLY A 966 34.80 -12.38 2.90
C GLY A 966 33.59 -13.34 2.80
N ALA A 967 32.87 -13.57 3.90
CA ALA A 967 31.77 -14.55 4.01
C ALA A 967 30.71 -14.51 2.87
N THR A 968 30.39 -13.32 2.35
CA THR A 968 29.48 -13.12 1.20
C THR A 968 30.00 -13.65 -0.13
N GLY A 969 31.33 -13.85 -0.27
CA GLY A 969 31.94 -14.44 -1.46
C GLY A 969 31.68 -15.94 -1.59
N ALA A 970 31.64 -16.68 -0.47
CA ALA A 970 31.36 -18.11 -0.45
C ALA A 970 29.93 -18.41 -0.93
N ILE A 971 28.95 -17.64 -0.46
CA ILE A 971 27.54 -17.73 -0.89
C ILE A 971 27.43 -17.55 -2.41
N ARG A 972 28.08 -16.52 -2.97
CA ARG A 972 28.08 -16.25 -4.42
C ARG A 972 28.67 -17.39 -5.24
N LEU A 973 29.76 -18.02 -4.79
CA LEU A 973 30.36 -19.15 -5.49
C LEU A 973 29.37 -20.34 -5.56
N GLN A 974 28.65 -20.61 -4.47
CA GLN A 974 27.61 -21.64 -4.46
C GLN A 974 26.44 -21.28 -5.39
N THR A 975 25.95 -20.03 -5.35
CA THR A 975 24.91 -19.56 -6.28
C THR A 975 25.36 -19.65 -7.75
N TRP A 976 26.63 -19.36 -8.06
CA TRP A 976 27.18 -19.49 -9.41
C TRP A 976 27.24 -20.95 -9.86
N ALA A 977 27.60 -21.86 -8.96
CA ALA A 977 27.60 -23.30 -9.25
C ALA A 977 26.17 -23.79 -9.56
N SER A 978 25.17 -23.39 -8.76
CA SER A 978 23.75 -23.69 -9.02
C SER A 978 23.28 -23.11 -10.36
N ALA A 979 23.66 -21.88 -10.69
CA ALA A 979 23.33 -21.25 -11.97
C ALA A 979 23.98 -21.96 -13.18
N LEU A 980 25.22 -22.45 -13.02
CA LEU A 980 25.88 -23.27 -14.03
C LEU A 980 25.20 -24.64 -14.21
N ALA A 981 24.73 -25.25 -13.12
CA ALA A 981 23.94 -26.47 -13.18
C ALA A 981 22.61 -26.25 -13.94
N MET A 982 21.90 -25.17 -13.64
CA MET A 982 20.70 -24.78 -14.41
C MET A 982 21.02 -24.57 -15.90
N LEU A 983 22.14 -23.93 -16.22
CA LEU A 983 22.51 -23.67 -17.62
C LEU A 983 22.92 -24.94 -18.36
N ARG A 984 23.46 -25.93 -17.64
CA ARG A 984 23.73 -27.28 -18.18
C ARG A 984 22.42 -27.99 -18.54
N ASP A 985 21.43 -27.90 -17.67
CA ASP A 985 20.14 -28.58 -17.87
C ASP A 985 19.25 -27.81 -18.87
N HIS A 986 19.43 -26.49 -18.97
CA HIS A 986 18.70 -25.59 -19.85
C HIS A 986 19.65 -24.75 -20.72
N PRO A 987 20.31 -25.35 -21.74
CA PRO A 987 21.37 -24.68 -22.53
C PRO A 987 20.86 -23.51 -23.39
N LEU A 988 19.54 -23.42 -23.63
CA LEU A 988 18.90 -22.30 -24.34
C LEU A 988 18.39 -21.19 -23.41
N GLY A 989 18.60 -21.34 -22.09
CA GLY A 989 18.06 -20.49 -21.04
C GLY A 989 16.82 -21.07 -20.36
N LEU A 990 16.49 -20.54 -19.18
CA LEU A 990 15.25 -20.77 -18.44
C LEU A 990 14.12 -19.84 -18.90
N GLY A 991 14.47 -18.63 -19.35
CA GLY A 991 13.53 -17.59 -19.74
C GLY A 991 13.49 -16.39 -18.77
N LEU A 992 12.78 -15.34 -19.17
CA LEU A 992 12.67 -14.10 -18.39
C LEU A 992 11.95 -14.35 -17.06
N ASP A 993 12.49 -13.81 -15.97
CA ASP A 993 11.94 -13.85 -14.59
C ASP A 993 11.73 -15.27 -14.02
N GLN A 994 12.54 -16.25 -14.46
CA GLN A 994 12.40 -17.66 -14.04
C GLN A 994 13.40 -18.10 -12.95
N PHE A 995 14.55 -17.43 -12.79
CA PHE A 995 15.63 -17.92 -11.91
C PHE A 995 15.15 -18.23 -10.48
N GLY A 996 14.47 -17.30 -9.81
CA GLY A 996 14.00 -17.48 -8.43
C GLY A 996 12.98 -18.61 -8.25
N GLN A 997 12.30 -19.03 -9.32
CA GLN A 997 11.35 -20.13 -9.28
C GLN A 997 12.06 -21.49 -9.33
N HIS A 998 13.14 -21.59 -10.11
CA HIS A 998 13.91 -22.82 -10.24
C HIS A 998 15.02 -22.94 -9.18
N TYR A 999 15.51 -21.82 -8.63
CA TYR A 999 16.63 -21.80 -7.68
C TYR A 999 16.50 -22.75 -6.47
N PRO A 1000 15.34 -22.90 -5.82
CA PRO A 1000 15.17 -23.84 -4.71
C PRO A 1000 15.48 -25.31 -5.06
N ASN A 1001 15.41 -25.67 -6.35
CA ASN A 1001 15.72 -27.02 -6.83
C ASN A 1001 17.23 -27.25 -7.05
N TYR A 1002 18.00 -26.18 -7.20
CA TYR A 1002 19.44 -26.23 -7.49
C TYR A 1002 20.31 -25.66 -6.35
N ILE A 1003 19.69 -25.09 -5.32
CA ILE A 1003 20.38 -24.47 -4.17
C ILE A 1003 21.22 -25.49 -3.41
N ALA A 1004 22.40 -25.08 -2.96
CA ALA A 1004 23.24 -25.90 -2.08
C ALA A 1004 22.51 -26.22 -0.76
N ALA A 1005 22.66 -27.44 -0.26
CA ALA A 1005 21.97 -27.90 0.95
C ALA A 1005 22.22 -26.97 2.16
N GLU A 1006 23.43 -26.44 2.28
CA GLU A 1006 23.86 -25.52 3.34
C GLU A 1006 23.14 -24.16 3.33
N LEU A 1007 22.59 -23.75 2.18
CA LEU A 1007 21.90 -22.47 2.00
C LEU A 1007 20.37 -22.59 2.04
N ARG A 1008 19.84 -23.82 2.01
CA ARG A 1008 18.40 -24.09 1.86
C ARG A 1008 17.58 -23.50 3.00
N ASP A 1009 18.10 -23.54 4.23
CA ASP A 1009 17.42 -23.03 5.43
C ASP A 1009 17.77 -21.56 5.73
N THR A 1010 18.35 -20.85 4.77
CA THR A 1010 18.70 -19.43 4.89
C THR A 1010 17.83 -18.57 3.98
N ASN A 1011 17.88 -17.25 4.16
CA ASN A 1011 17.17 -16.31 3.28
C ASN A 1011 17.61 -16.38 1.81
N GLU A 1012 18.75 -17.02 1.51
CA GLU A 1012 19.25 -17.20 0.15
C GLU A 1012 18.32 -18.06 -0.72
N ILE A 1013 17.43 -18.86 -0.14
CA ILE A 1013 16.41 -19.60 -0.91
C ILE A 1013 15.53 -18.70 -1.79
N ASN A 1014 15.37 -17.43 -1.40
CA ASN A 1014 14.57 -16.43 -2.10
C ASN A 1014 15.37 -15.61 -3.13
N THR A 1015 16.61 -16.00 -3.44
CA THR A 1015 17.48 -15.26 -4.36
C THR A 1015 16.93 -15.26 -5.79
N ALA A 1016 16.73 -14.07 -6.35
CA ALA A 1016 16.03 -13.88 -7.62
C ALA A 1016 16.93 -13.88 -8.88
N HIS A 1017 18.26 -13.93 -8.72
CA HIS A 1017 19.23 -13.93 -9.83
C HIS A 1017 20.61 -14.45 -9.37
N PRO A 1018 21.51 -14.85 -10.29
CA PRO A 1018 22.75 -15.54 -9.92
C PRO A 1018 23.90 -14.63 -9.47
N HIS A 1019 23.68 -13.34 -9.22
CA HIS A 1019 24.75 -12.35 -8.93
C HIS A 1019 25.95 -12.37 -9.89
N ASN A 1020 25.72 -12.70 -11.17
CA ASN A 1020 26.74 -12.67 -12.22
C ASN A 1020 26.11 -12.35 -13.57
N LEU A 1021 26.56 -11.27 -14.20
CA LEU A 1021 26.04 -10.75 -15.45
C LEU A 1021 25.92 -11.80 -16.56
N LEU A 1022 26.98 -12.60 -16.77
CA LEU A 1022 26.99 -13.55 -17.89
C LEU A 1022 26.02 -14.69 -17.66
N LEU A 1023 25.98 -15.23 -16.44
CA LEU A 1023 25.03 -16.28 -16.06
C LEU A 1023 23.59 -15.77 -16.09
N ASP A 1024 23.36 -14.55 -15.62
CA ASP A 1024 22.03 -13.92 -15.58
C ASP A 1024 21.48 -13.72 -17.01
N ILE A 1025 22.28 -13.17 -17.93
CA ILE A 1025 21.88 -13.03 -19.34
C ILE A 1025 21.66 -14.40 -20.00
N ALA A 1026 22.55 -15.36 -19.76
CA ALA A 1026 22.47 -16.69 -20.37
C ALA A 1026 21.21 -17.43 -19.93
N LEU A 1027 20.87 -17.39 -18.63
CA LEU A 1027 19.66 -18.03 -18.10
C LEU A 1027 18.39 -17.31 -18.56
N ARG A 1028 18.39 -15.98 -18.67
CA ARG A 1028 17.18 -15.22 -19.04
C ARG A 1028 16.88 -15.19 -20.55
N MET A 1029 17.91 -15.02 -21.38
CA MET A 1029 17.77 -14.77 -22.83
C MET A 1029 18.53 -15.76 -23.71
N GLY A 1030 19.22 -16.74 -23.11
CA GLY A 1030 19.99 -17.75 -23.83
C GLY A 1030 21.26 -17.20 -24.52
N PRO A 1031 21.89 -18.03 -25.38
CA PRO A 1031 23.08 -17.65 -26.14
C PRO A 1031 22.88 -16.42 -27.03
N LEU A 1032 21.66 -16.23 -27.57
CA LEU A 1032 21.33 -15.07 -28.39
C LEU A 1032 21.42 -13.76 -27.58
N GLY A 1033 20.98 -13.78 -26.32
CA GLY A 1033 21.11 -12.65 -25.41
C GLY A 1033 22.57 -12.27 -25.15
N LEU A 1034 23.44 -13.26 -24.91
CA LEU A 1034 24.88 -13.04 -24.72
C LEU A 1034 25.52 -12.37 -25.95
N ILE A 1035 25.22 -12.89 -27.15
CA ILE A 1035 25.74 -12.34 -28.41
C ILE A 1035 25.25 -10.90 -28.61
N ALA A 1036 23.95 -10.65 -28.40
CA ALA A 1036 23.37 -9.32 -28.54
C ALA A 1036 24.00 -8.31 -27.58
N CYS A 1037 24.12 -8.66 -26.30
CA CYS A 1037 24.74 -7.80 -25.28
C CYS A 1037 26.22 -7.55 -25.58
N ALA A 1038 26.98 -8.59 -25.93
CA ALA A 1038 28.40 -8.46 -26.29
C ALA A 1038 28.58 -7.54 -27.50
N TRP A 1039 27.70 -7.65 -28.50
CA TRP A 1039 27.74 -6.80 -29.69
C TRP A 1039 27.39 -5.34 -29.35
N LEU A 1040 26.36 -5.07 -28.55
CA LEU A 1040 26.01 -3.71 -28.10
C LEU A 1040 27.16 -3.07 -27.30
N ILE A 1041 27.74 -3.81 -26.37
CA ILE A 1041 28.88 -3.34 -25.56
C ILE A 1041 30.10 -3.09 -26.46
N GLY A 1042 30.43 -4.04 -27.35
CA GLY A 1042 31.53 -3.91 -28.30
C GLY A 1042 31.39 -2.66 -29.19
N ASN A 1043 30.19 -2.42 -29.72
CA ASN A 1043 29.88 -1.21 -30.49
C ASN A 1043 30.06 0.06 -29.64
N SER A 1044 29.67 0.02 -28.37
CA SER A 1044 29.85 1.15 -27.43
C SER A 1044 31.32 1.51 -27.25
N TYR A 1045 32.18 0.52 -27.01
CA TYR A 1045 33.63 0.77 -26.88
C TYR A 1045 34.27 1.22 -28.20
N GLN A 1046 33.88 0.64 -29.34
CA GLN A 1046 34.38 1.07 -30.65
C GLN A 1046 33.99 2.52 -30.94
N HIS A 1047 32.75 2.90 -30.63
CA HIS A 1047 32.27 4.26 -30.80
C HIS A 1047 32.98 5.22 -29.84
N ALA A 1048 33.11 4.84 -28.56
CA ALA A 1048 33.83 5.60 -27.56
C ALA A 1048 35.30 5.82 -27.96
N TRP A 1049 35.96 4.82 -28.54
CA TRP A 1049 37.33 4.96 -29.04
C TRP A 1049 37.45 6.00 -30.15
N ARG A 1050 36.49 6.04 -31.09
CA ARG A 1050 36.43 7.04 -32.16
C ARG A 1050 36.16 8.45 -31.61
N GLN A 1051 35.33 8.54 -30.57
CA GLN A 1051 34.89 9.78 -29.95
C GLN A 1051 35.59 10.10 -28.61
N ARG A 1052 36.77 9.50 -28.35
CA ARG A 1052 37.50 9.59 -27.06
C ARG A 1052 37.93 11.01 -26.62
N ARG A 1053 37.60 12.02 -27.40
CA ARG A 1053 37.82 13.45 -27.10
C ARG A 1053 36.60 14.13 -26.50
N ASP A 1054 35.42 13.53 -26.60
CA ASP A 1054 34.20 14.07 -26.01
C ASP A 1054 34.13 13.65 -24.53
N PRO A 1055 34.16 14.59 -23.57
CA PRO A 1055 34.06 14.28 -22.14
C PRO A 1055 32.79 13.50 -21.79
N ILE A 1056 31.66 13.76 -22.46
CA ILE A 1056 30.41 13.05 -22.19
C ILE A 1056 30.56 11.57 -22.57
N VAL A 1057 31.19 11.26 -23.70
CA VAL A 1057 31.46 9.88 -24.13
C VAL A 1057 32.42 9.17 -23.16
N VAL A 1058 33.42 9.88 -22.63
CA VAL A 1058 34.31 9.35 -21.57
C VAL A 1058 33.52 9.02 -20.30
N GLY A 1059 32.60 9.90 -19.88
CA GLY A 1059 31.74 9.64 -18.72
C GLY A 1059 30.80 8.46 -18.93
N ILE A 1060 30.21 8.35 -20.13
CA ILE A 1060 29.33 7.23 -20.48
C ILE A 1060 30.11 5.91 -20.45
N ILE A 1061 31.28 5.84 -21.07
CA ILE A 1061 32.05 4.59 -21.10
C ILE A 1061 32.60 4.24 -19.71
N ALA A 1062 32.93 5.23 -18.89
CA ALA A 1062 33.27 5.01 -17.48
C ALA A 1062 32.08 4.41 -16.70
N ALA A 1063 30.87 4.94 -16.87
CA ALA A 1063 29.66 4.41 -16.25
C ALA A 1063 29.32 2.98 -16.72
N ILE A 1064 29.42 2.70 -18.03
CA ILE A 1064 29.22 1.35 -18.58
C ILE A 1064 30.27 0.39 -17.99
N SER A 1065 31.54 0.80 -17.93
CA SER A 1065 32.63 -0.04 -17.40
C SER A 1065 32.47 -0.31 -15.90
N ALA A 1066 32.08 0.69 -15.11
CA ALA A 1066 31.75 0.51 -13.69
C ALA A 1066 30.58 -0.47 -13.52
N SER A 1067 29.56 -0.36 -14.38
CA SER A 1067 28.41 -1.26 -14.36
C SER A 1067 28.80 -2.70 -14.71
N LEU A 1068 29.67 -2.90 -15.70
CA LEU A 1068 30.19 -4.22 -16.06
C LEU A 1068 31.02 -4.83 -14.93
N ALA A 1069 31.92 -4.05 -14.32
CA ALA A 1069 32.74 -4.50 -13.20
C ALA A 1069 31.90 -4.89 -11.98
N HIS A 1070 30.87 -4.10 -11.64
CA HIS A 1070 29.93 -4.44 -10.58
C HIS A 1070 29.08 -5.67 -10.97
N GLY A 1071 28.59 -5.73 -12.22
CA GLY A 1071 27.78 -6.83 -12.72
C GLY A 1071 28.48 -8.20 -12.73
N LEU A 1072 29.81 -8.26 -12.62
CA LEU A 1072 30.51 -9.53 -12.41
C LEU A 1072 30.21 -10.18 -11.05
N VAL A 1073 29.71 -9.41 -10.08
CA VAL A 1073 29.41 -9.84 -8.71
C VAL A 1073 28.00 -9.44 -8.24
N ASP A 1074 27.18 -8.88 -9.12
CA ASP A 1074 25.79 -8.49 -8.88
C ASP A 1074 25.03 -8.29 -10.21
N GLN A 1075 23.90 -7.57 -10.23
CA GLN A 1075 23.16 -7.26 -11.46
C GLN A 1075 23.76 -6.14 -12.31
N PHE A 1076 23.58 -6.24 -13.63
CA PHE A 1076 23.94 -5.21 -14.61
C PHE A 1076 22.73 -4.47 -15.21
N TYR A 1077 21.64 -5.18 -15.52
CA TYR A 1077 20.61 -4.69 -16.44
C TYR A 1077 19.15 -4.95 -16.03
N PHE A 1078 18.83 -6.09 -15.41
CA PHE A 1078 17.43 -6.54 -15.19
C PHE A 1078 16.69 -5.85 -14.03
N TRP A 1079 16.85 -4.53 -13.96
CA TRP A 1079 16.09 -3.62 -13.12
C TRP A 1079 15.64 -2.43 -13.97
N PRO A 1080 14.42 -1.86 -13.77
CA PRO A 1080 13.89 -0.81 -14.64
C PRO A 1080 14.83 0.39 -14.77
N ASP A 1081 15.34 0.92 -13.66
CA ASP A 1081 16.25 2.06 -13.66
C ASP A 1081 17.54 1.78 -14.44
N LEU A 1082 18.09 0.56 -14.31
CA LEU A 1082 19.29 0.13 -14.99
C LEU A 1082 19.07 -0.03 -16.49
N ALA A 1083 17.96 -0.65 -16.90
CA ALA A 1083 17.60 -0.85 -18.30
C ALA A 1083 17.37 0.49 -19.02
N TYR A 1084 16.57 1.39 -18.45
CA TYR A 1084 16.37 2.74 -19.00
C TYR A 1084 17.68 3.52 -19.07
N THR A 1085 18.52 3.44 -18.04
CA THR A 1085 19.83 4.08 -18.02
C THR A 1085 20.72 3.55 -19.14
N PHE A 1086 20.81 2.23 -19.30
CA PHE A 1086 21.60 1.61 -20.36
C PHE A 1086 21.23 2.16 -21.74
N TRP A 1087 19.94 2.11 -22.10
CA TRP A 1087 19.46 2.58 -23.40
C TRP A 1087 19.59 4.11 -23.57
N LEU A 1088 19.37 4.90 -22.52
CA LEU A 1088 19.59 6.35 -22.55
C LEU A 1088 21.06 6.68 -22.83
N LEU A 1089 21.99 6.03 -22.13
CA LEU A 1089 23.43 6.26 -22.31
C LEU A 1089 23.90 5.89 -23.72
N LEU A 1090 23.40 4.77 -24.27
CA LEU A 1090 23.67 4.39 -25.66
C LEU A 1090 23.10 5.41 -26.65
N ALA A 1091 21.84 5.84 -26.45
CA ALA A 1091 21.20 6.82 -27.31
C ALA A 1091 21.94 8.17 -27.32
N VAL A 1092 22.36 8.66 -26.16
CA VAL A 1092 23.16 9.90 -26.04
C VAL A 1092 24.51 9.75 -26.75
N MET A 1093 25.17 8.60 -26.60
CA MET A 1093 26.45 8.34 -27.27
C MET A 1093 26.31 8.38 -28.80
N VAL A 1094 25.25 7.78 -29.34
CA VAL A 1094 25.05 7.63 -30.79
C VAL A 1094 24.43 8.89 -31.43
N LEU A 1095 23.45 9.50 -30.77
CA LEU A 1095 22.60 10.57 -31.33
C LEU A 1095 22.91 11.96 -30.75
N GLY A 1096 23.53 12.03 -29.57
CA GLY A 1096 23.85 13.28 -28.87
C GLY A 1096 25.21 13.88 -29.24
N CYS A 1097 26.12 13.11 -29.85
CA CYS A 1097 27.50 13.53 -30.14
C CYS A 1097 27.78 13.92 -31.61
N GLY A 1098 26.75 14.14 -32.43
CA GLY A 1098 26.88 14.66 -33.80
C GLY A 1098 26.85 16.19 -33.91
N SER A 1099 28.00 16.79 -34.20
CA SER A 1099 28.21 18.16 -34.72
C SER A 1099 27.44 19.32 -34.07
N VAL A 1100 27.96 19.93 -32.99
CA VAL A 1100 27.87 21.39 -32.83
C VAL A 1100 29.11 21.88 -32.08
N LYS A 1101 29.93 22.68 -32.75
CA LYS A 1101 31.16 23.30 -32.23
C LYS A 1101 30.90 24.57 -31.41
N SER A 1102 29.66 24.84 -31.03
CA SER A 1102 29.27 26.11 -30.41
C SER A 1102 28.07 25.89 -29.49
N ASP A 1103 28.15 26.51 -28.32
CA ASP A 1103 27.07 26.80 -27.38
C ASP A 1103 26.73 25.69 -26.36
N LEU A 1104 27.32 25.88 -25.18
CA LEU A 1104 27.02 25.24 -23.90
C LEU A 1104 26.44 26.28 -22.95
#